data_AF-Q08QF6-F1
#
_entry.id   AF-Q08QF6-F1
#
_cell.length_a   1.000
_cell.length_b   1.000
_cell.length_c   1.000
_cell.angle_alpha   90.00
_cell.angle_beta   90.00
_cell.angle_gamma   90.00
#
_symmetry.space_group_name_H-M   'P 1'
#
loop_
_entity.id
_entity.type
_entity.pdbx_description
1 polymer ?
#
loop_
_entity_poly.entity_id
_entity_poly.type
_entity_poly.pdbx_seq_one_letter_code
_entity_poly.pdbx_strand_id
1 'polypeptide(L)'
;RDDGYDIADFYGIHPDYGTLADFQRLVEAAHQRGLRIITELVVNHTSDQHPWFQESRRDPKSPKRDWYVWSDTEEKYKGTRIIFLDTERSNWTWDPVAKQYFWHRFFSHQPDLNYDNPEVQEAMLDVMRFWLNMGVDGFRCDAVPYLFEREGTNCENLPETHAFLKRLRKTIDAEYPSKMLLAEANQWPADVRVYFGDGDEFNMGFHFPVMPRLFMAVRREDRNPIVEILQQTPDTPVFLETKEGTSSSVTVGGFIQDSWSVLDKVTVNAGVRYDMQTLWGLDDKVGLNLPNQWSPRVGVIYDFTQQGRSKLFVNYARFFESVPLDMADLSFPQQQLLSATYKAPPCDLTEPGNLENTCSVAPNRDVIGNLESPNQGWDAQGGDRVSVDPNIEPQSMDELSVGAEYELLLGRFGAAYTLRSLNNVIEDMSRDDGNTFFLGNPGKGYSSDFPVARRRYDGVNLYYQKNFSNLWLAQASYTWSRLRGNYSGLFRADTGQLSPNLTRDFDLLSLTFNREGPLPGDRTHSFKLFGAREFVFNQVASLNVGGSYRARSGTPLNYLGAHPQRSGSETFILPRGSGGRLPWVHGVDTHVGFNLKVVKDSTLSLSLDVFNLFNFQQYTAVDQTLTTTRVYAIEQGGSPAGVDACVTGQGECTVISTATNKPITTADINPNFKRPIAYQAPRSVRLGAKISF
;
A
#
# COMPACT_ATOMS: atom_id res chain seq x y z
N ARG A 1 -27.15 -52.47 10.52
CA ARG A 1 -25.69 -52.26 10.52
C ARG A 1 -25.46 -50.95 9.79
N ASP A 2 -24.47 -50.17 10.19
CA ASP A 2 -24.40 -48.74 9.88
C ASP A 2 -23.35 -48.45 8.79
N ASP A 3 -23.36 -49.27 7.73
CA ASP A 3 -22.53 -49.15 6.52
C ASP A 3 -21.05 -48.76 6.74
N GLY A 4 -20.44 -49.28 7.82
CA GLY A 4 -19.02 -49.08 8.14
C GLY A 4 -18.74 -48.18 9.35
N TYR A 5 -19.74 -47.51 9.91
CA TYR A 5 -19.58 -46.69 11.13
C TYR A 5 -19.58 -47.54 12.41
N ASP A 6 -20.11 -48.77 12.39
CA ASP A 6 -19.93 -49.74 13.46
C ASP A 6 -18.60 -50.51 13.30
N ILE A 7 -17.48 -49.83 13.60
CA ILE A 7 -16.11 -50.34 13.39
C ILE A 7 -15.78 -51.49 14.35
N ALA A 8 -15.43 -52.67 13.80
CA ALA A 8 -15.02 -53.85 14.58
C ALA A 8 -13.50 -54.00 14.72
N ASP A 9 -12.70 -53.30 13.90
CA ASP A 9 -11.25 -53.21 13.99
C ASP A 9 -10.77 -51.88 13.38
N PHE A 10 -10.18 -51.01 14.20
CA PHE A 10 -9.66 -49.71 13.77
C PHE A 10 -8.36 -49.79 12.96
N TYR A 11 -7.65 -50.92 12.99
CA TYR A 11 -6.32 -51.07 12.40
C TYR A 11 -6.32 -51.90 11.10
N GLY A 12 -7.47 -52.44 10.72
CA GLY A 12 -7.68 -53.25 9.53
C GLY A 12 -8.43 -52.51 8.42
N ILE A 13 -8.30 -53.01 7.19
CA ILE A 13 -9.20 -52.66 6.08
C ILE A 13 -10.21 -53.80 5.95
N HIS A 14 -11.50 -53.47 5.76
CA HIS A 14 -12.52 -54.50 5.52
C HIS A 14 -12.13 -55.34 4.28
N PRO A 15 -12.22 -56.69 4.33
CA PRO A 15 -11.68 -57.55 3.27
C PRO A 15 -12.22 -57.25 1.85
N ASP A 16 -13.47 -56.80 1.75
CA ASP A 16 -14.07 -56.43 0.46
C ASP A 16 -13.47 -55.16 -0.15
N TYR A 17 -12.79 -54.33 0.64
CA TYR A 17 -12.15 -53.08 0.20
C TYR A 17 -10.63 -53.21 0.00
N GLY A 18 -10.04 -54.33 0.41
CA GLY A 18 -8.63 -54.66 0.20
C GLY A 18 -7.82 -54.77 1.49
N THR A 19 -6.55 -54.40 1.40
CA THR A 19 -5.56 -54.54 2.49
C THR A 19 -4.90 -53.20 2.84
N LEU A 20 -4.19 -53.14 3.97
CA LEU A 20 -3.38 -51.96 4.33
C LEU A 20 -2.35 -51.60 3.25
N ALA A 21 -1.79 -52.60 2.56
CA ALA A 21 -0.86 -52.35 1.45
C ALA A 21 -1.57 -51.67 0.26
N ASP A 22 -2.82 -52.04 -0.01
CA ASP A 22 -3.62 -51.39 -1.05
C ASP A 22 -3.93 -49.93 -0.67
N PHE A 23 -4.23 -49.66 0.60
CA PHE A 23 -4.43 -48.31 1.12
C PHE A 23 -3.15 -47.45 1.02
N GLN A 24 -1.98 -47.99 1.37
CA GLN A 24 -0.72 -47.26 1.24
C GLN A 24 -0.45 -46.86 -0.23
N ARG A 25 -0.72 -47.77 -1.18
CA ARG A 25 -0.61 -47.46 -2.61
C ARG A 25 -1.59 -46.37 -3.04
N LEU A 26 -2.79 -46.32 -2.46
CA LEU A 26 -3.77 -45.25 -2.71
C LEU A 26 -3.25 -43.90 -2.21
N VAL A 27 -2.73 -43.83 -0.98
CA VAL A 27 -2.15 -42.61 -0.39
C VAL A 27 -1.02 -42.07 -1.27
N GLU A 28 -0.06 -42.93 -1.63
CA GLU A 28 1.06 -42.54 -2.48
C GLU A 28 0.60 -42.02 -3.85
N ALA A 29 -0.36 -42.72 -4.48
CA ALA A 29 -0.90 -42.30 -5.78
C ALA A 29 -1.67 -40.98 -5.70
N ALA A 30 -2.42 -40.73 -4.62
CA ALA A 30 -3.11 -39.46 -4.39
C ALA A 30 -2.10 -38.32 -4.20
N HIS A 31 -1.10 -38.52 -3.35
CA HIS A 31 -0.07 -37.52 -3.07
C HIS A 31 0.76 -37.15 -4.31
N GLN A 32 1.11 -38.12 -5.15
CA GLN A 32 1.78 -37.86 -6.44
C GLN A 32 0.99 -36.95 -7.38
N ARG A 33 -0.34 -36.86 -7.19
CA ARG A 33 -1.24 -36.01 -7.96
C ARG A 33 -1.60 -34.71 -7.24
N GLY A 34 -0.97 -34.43 -6.10
CA GLY A 34 -1.29 -33.26 -5.27
C GLY A 34 -2.65 -33.37 -4.57
N LEU A 35 -3.23 -34.57 -4.47
CA LEU A 35 -4.48 -34.82 -3.75
C LEU A 35 -4.17 -35.24 -2.31
N ARG A 36 -4.96 -34.75 -1.36
CA ARG A 36 -4.90 -35.11 0.06
C ARG A 36 -5.93 -36.20 0.36
N ILE A 37 -5.65 -37.07 1.34
CA ILE A 37 -6.60 -38.09 1.81
C ILE A 37 -7.11 -37.72 3.20
N ILE A 38 -8.44 -37.61 3.30
CA ILE A 38 -9.15 -37.48 4.58
C ILE A 38 -9.87 -38.80 4.84
N THR A 39 -9.74 -39.34 6.04
CA THR A 39 -10.45 -40.56 6.47
C THR A 39 -11.41 -40.27 7.61
N GLU A 40 -12.30 -41.22 7.89
CA GLU A 40 -13.12 -41.18 9.10
C GLU A 40 -12.27 -41.49 10.33
N LEU A 41 -12.53 -40.75 11.42
CA LEU A 41 -12.12 -41.10 12.76
C LEU A 41 -13.39 -41.21 13.61
N VAL A 42 -13.93 -42.44 13.70
CA VAL A 42 -15.12 -42.73 14.51
C VAL A 42 -14.70 -42.80 15.97
N VAL A 43 -14.73 -41.65 16.63
CA VAL A 43 -14.22 -41.47 17.99
C VAL A 43 -15.23 -41.90 19.05
N ASN A 44 -16.53 -41.81 18.78
CA ASN A 44 -17.55 -41.95 19.81
C ASN A 44 -17.83 -43.40 20.25
N HIS A 45 -17.83 -44.34 19.31
CA HIS A 45 -18.34 -45.69 19.54
C HIS A 45 -17.59 -46.73 18.71
N THR A 46 -17.79 -48.01 19.03
CA THR A 46 -17.30 -49.13 18.22
C THR A 46 -18.45 -50.05 17.83
N SER A 47 -18.21 -51.05 16.99
CA SER A 47 -19.13 -52.19 16.85
C SER A 47 -19.28 -52.97 18.15
N ASP A 48 -20.44 -53.57 18.38
CA ASP A 48 -20.64 -54.60 19.40
C ASP A 48 -19.83 -55.87 19.14
N GLN A 49 -19.29 -56.04 17.93
CA GLN A 49 -18.36 -57.12 17.58
C GLN A 49 -16.89 -56.74 17.83
N HIS A 50 -16.59 -55.49 18.19
CA HIS A 50 -15.22 -55.05 18.46
C HIS A 50 -14.62 -55.88 19.61
N PRO A 51 -13.36 -56.34 19.51
CA PRO A 51 -12.71 -57.13 20.56
C PRO A 51 -12.79 -56.48 21.95
N TRP A 52 -12.68 -55.14 22.01
CA TRP A 52 -12.83 -54.39 23.25
C TRP A 52 -14.20 -54.62 23.91
N PHE A 53 -15.31 -54.53 23.15
CA PHE A 53 -16.66 -54.75 23.69
C PHE A 53 -16.88 -56.22 24.04
N GLN A 54 -16.41 -57.14 23.20
CA GLN A 54 -16.52 -58.57 23.44
C GLN A 54 -15.79 -59.00 24.72
N GLU A 55 -14.66 -58.39 25.03
CA GLU A 55 -13.94 -58.59 26.29
C GLU A 55 -14.71 -57.95 27.46
N SER A 56 -15.11 -56.68 27.31
CA SER A 56 -15.86 -55.90 28.29
C SER A 56 -17.14 -56.61 28.75
N ARG A 57 -17.89 -57.23 27.83
CA ARG A 57 -19.18 -57.87 28.12
C ARG A 57 -19.08 -59.26 28.74
N ARG A 58 -17.95 -59.95 28.60
CA ARG A 58 -17.77 -61.35 29.05
C ARG A 58 -17.29 -61.47 30.49
N ASP A 59 -16.45 -60.54 30.93
CA ASP A 59 -15.88 -60.54 32.28
C ASP A 59 -15.95 -59.14 32.91
N PRO A 60 -16.72 -58.94 34.01
CA PRO A 60 -16.76 -57.67 34.72
C PRO A 60 -15.41 -57.28 35.36
N LYS A 61 -14.41 -58.17 35.38
CA LYS A 61 -13.04 -57.89 35.83
C LYS A 61 -12.05 -57.69 34.67
N SER A 62 -12.52 -57.73 33.42
CA SER A 62 -11.67 -57.45 32.25
C SER A 62 -11.11 -56.02 32.34
N PRO A 63 -9.85 -55.79 31.94
CA PRO A 63 -9.31 -54.43 31.76
C PRO A 63 -10.15 -53.55 30.83
N LYS A 64 -10.90 -54.15 29.90
CA LYS A 64 -11.79 -53.44 28.96
C LYS A 64 -13.21 -53.24 29.51
N ARG A 65 -13.50 -53.64 30.76
CA ARG A 65 -14.83 -53.45 31.33
C ARG A 65 -15.27 -51.99 31.28
N ASP A 66 -14.40 -51.11 31.78
CA ASP A 66 -14.66 -49.67 31.88
C ASP A 66 -14.33 -48.90 30.58
N TRP A 67 -14.11 -49.60 29.47
CA TRP A 67 -13.94 -48.96 28.15
C TRP A 67 -15.29 -48.59 27.51
N TYR A 68 -16.39 -49.10 28.07
CA TYR A 68 -17.76 -48.80 27.65
C TYR A 68 -18.59 -48.35 28.85
N VAL A 69 -19.68 -47.65 28.57
CA VAL A 69 -20.53 -47.07 29.61
C VAL A 69 -21.62 -48.08 30.00
N TRP A 70 -21.52 -48.61 31.23
CA TRP A 70 -22.44 -49.62 31.78
C TRP A 70 -23.34 -49.05 32.89
N SER A 71 -24.54 -49.61 33.01
CA SER A 71 -25.49 -49.29 34.08
C SER A 71 -26.36 -50.49 34.47
N ASP A 72 -26.73 -50.57 35.75
CA ASP A 72 -27.71 -51.56 36.22
C ASP A 72 -29.16 -51.17 35.84
N THR A 73 -29.39 -49.92 35.47
CA THR A 73 -30.70 -49.37 35.11
C THR A 73 -30.61 -48.49 33.86
N GLU A 74 -31.73 -48.31 33.16
CA GLU A 74 -31.86 -47.35 32.05
C GLU A 74 -32.18 -45.92 32.52
N GLU A 75 -32.09 -45.66 33.82
CA GLU A 75 -32.54 -44.42 34.46
C GLU A 75 -31.48 -43.30 34.46
N LYS A 76 -30.25 -43.59 34.02
CA LYS A 76 -29.15 -42.63 33.92
C LYS A 76 -29.28 -41.77 32.67
N TYR A 77 -28.79 -40.53 32.75
CA TYR A 77 -28.72 -39.56 31.65
C TYR A 77 -30.08 -39.20 31.05
N LYS A 78 -31.12 -39.17 31.90
CA LYS A 78 -32.48 -38.76 31.51
C LYS A 78 -32.46 -37.36 30.91
N GLY A 79 -33.22 -37.20 29.82
CA GLY A 79 -33.30 -35.95 29.07
C GLY A 79 -32.39 -35.91 27.84
N THR A 80 -31.47 -36.89 27.69
CA THR A 80 -30.75 -37.10 26.43
C THR A 80 -31.71 -37.61 25.37
N ARG A 81 -31.72 -36.97 24.19
CA ARG A 81 -32.56 -37.40 23.07
C ARG A 81 -32.05 -38.71 22.47
N ILE A 82 -32.96 -39.47 21.87
CA ILE A 82 -32.63 -40.62 21.01
C ILE A 82 -32.45 -40.09 19.58
N ILE A 83 -31.33 -40.42 18.94
CA ILE A 83 -31.02 -39.93 17.58
C ILE A 83 -31.83 -40.70 16.53
N PHE A 84 -31.85 -42.03 16.62
CA PHE A 84 -32.55 -42.92 15.68
C PHE A 84 -33.91 -43.39 16.21
N LEU A 85 -34.83 -42.44 16.37
CA LEU A 85 -36.19 -42.68 16.90
C LEU A 85 -36.99 -43.77 16.16
N ASP A 86 -36.68 -44.00 14.89
CA ASP A 86 -37.37 -45.00 14.06
C ASP A 86 -36.92 -46.44 14.36
N THR A 87 -35.78 -46.62 15.03
CA THR A 87 -35.18 -47.94 15.30
C THR A 87 -34.98 -48.19 16.79
N GLU A 88 -34.42 -47.23 17.52
CA GLU A 88 -34.04 -47.39 18.92
C GLU A 88 -35.10 -46.81 19.85
N ARG A 89 -35.45 -47.57 20.89
CA ARG A 89 -36.45 -47.15 21.91
C ARG A 89 -35.82 -46.45 23.11
N SER A 90 -34.52 -46.63 23.28
CA SER A 90 -33.73 -46.12 24.40
C SER A 90 -32.29 -45.94 23.93
N ASN A 91 -31.52 -45.09 24.63
CA ASN A 91 -30.06 -45.03 24.49
C ASN A 91 -29.36 -46.09 25.36
N TRP A 92 -30.13 -46.94 26.04
CA TRP A 92 -29.65 -48.05 26.84
C TRP A 92 -30.17 -49.37 26.27
N THR A 93 -29.27 -50.31 25.99
CA THR A 93 -29.62 -51.67 25.57
C THR A 93 -29.16 -52.70 26.60
N TRP A 94 -30.04 -53.63 26.96
CA TRP A 94 -29.72 -54.74 27.86
C TRP A 94 -28.81 -55.77 27.17
N ASP A 95 -27.64 -56.03 27.76
CA ASP A 95 -26.77 -57.11 27.32
C ASP A 95 -27.01 -58.40 28.13
N PRO A 96 -27.47 -59.50 27.51
CA PRO A 96 -27.78 -60.74 28.24
C PRO A 96 -26.54 -61.47 28.78
N VAL A 97 -25.34 -61.18 28.26
CA VAL A 97 -24.07 -61.77 28.71
C VAL A 97 -23.55 -61.01 29.92
N ALA A 98 -23.49 -59.69 29.82
CA ALA A 98 -23.01 -58.83 30.91
C ALA A 98 -24.04 -58.66 32.03
N LYS A 99 -25.32 -58.95 31.76
CA LYS A 99 -26.47 -58.70 32.65
C LYS A 99 -26.54 -57.26 33.16
N GLN A 100 -26.19 -56.32 32.29
CA GLN A 100 -26.25 -54.88 32.54
C GLN A 100 -26.64 -54.17 31.23
N TYR A 101 -27.11 -52.94 31.34
CA TYR A 101 -27.34 -52.08 30.20
C TYR A 101 -26.02 -51.42 29.77
N PHE A 102 -25.84 -51.24 28.47
CA PHE A 102 -24.76 -50.39 27.93
C PHE A 102 -25.36 -49.21 27.16
N TRP A 103 -24.63 -48.11 27.15
CA TRP A 103 -25.00 -46.87 26.46
C TRP A 103 -24.67 -46.94 24.98
N HIS A 104 -25.55 -46.40 24.16
CA HIS A 104 -25.33 -46.15 22.75
C HIS A 104 -26.10 -44.91 22.30
N ARG A 105 -25.45 -44.01 21.56
CA ARG A 105 -26.12 -42.81 20.99
C ARG A 105 -26.80 -43.09 19.65
N PHE A 106 -26.32 -44.11 18.95
CA PHE A 106 -26.79 -44.55 17.65
C PHE A 106 -27.46 -45.91 17.79
N PHE A 107 -27.16 -46.89 16.93
CA PHE A 107 -27.77 -48.22 17.03
C PHE A 107 -27.27 -48.98 18.25
N SER A 108 -28.08 -49.92 18.73
CA SER A 108 -27.74 -50.85 19.81
C SER A 108 -26.49 -51.70 19.53
N HIS A 109 -26.09 -51.83 18.26
CA HIS A 109 -24.83 -52.49 17.90
C HIS A 109 -23.61 -51.54 17.81
N GLN A 110 -23.76 -50.30 18.27
CA GLN A 110 -22.73 -49.25 18.36
C GLN A 110 -22.55 -48.80 19.83
N PRO A 111 -22.01 -49.66 20.72
CA PRO A 111 -21.75 -49.26 22.09
C PRO A 111 -20.75 -48.08 22.17
N ASP A 112 -21.14 -47.07 22.93
CA ASP A 112 -20.35 -45.85 23.13
C ASP A 112 -19.13 -46.11 24.02
N LEU A 113 -18.01 -45.52 23.62
CA LEU A 113 -16.75 -45.58 24.36
C LEU A 113 -16.82 -44.66 25.59
N ASN A 114 -16.28 -45.13 26.71
CA ASN A 114 -16.26 -44.36 27.95
C ASN A 114 -15.05 -43.43 28.01
N TYR A 115 -15.22 -42.16 27.66
CA TYR A 115 -14.15 -41.17 27.67
C TYR A 115 -13.70 -40.70 29.07
N ASP A 116 -14.46 -41.02 30.13
CA ASP A 116 -13.96 -40.81 31.51
C ASP A 116 -12.79 -41.76 31.83
N ASN A 117 -12.62 -42.84 31.05
CA ASN A 117 -11.47 -43.72 31.16
C ASN A 117 -10.27 -43.18 30.35
N PRO A 118 -9.15 -42.81 30.99
CA PRO A 118 -7.99 -42.29 30.28
C PRO A 118 -7.37 -43.30 29.30
N GLU A 119 -7.54 -44.61 29.51
CA GLU A 119 -7.04 -45.61 28.57
C GLU A 119 -7.79 -45.58 27.23
N VAL A 120 -9.08 -45.24 27.24
CA VAL A 120 -9.88 -45.05 26.01
C VAL A 120 -9.37 -43.82 25.26
N GLN A 121 -9.08 -42.73 25.97
CA GLN A 121 -8.51 -41.52 25.37
C GLN A 121 -7.16 -41.82 24.70
N GLU A 122 -6.25 -42.56 25.36
CA GLU A 122 -4.97 -42.96 24.75
C GLU A 122 -5.19 -43.88 23.55
N ALA A 123 -6.11 -44.85 23.65
CA ALA A 123 -6.38 -45.78 22.56
C ALA A 123 -6.84 -45.05 21.29
N MET A 124 -7.69 -44.04 21.43
CA MET A 124 -8.15 -43.23 20.30
C MET A 124 -7.05 -42.32 19.72
N LEU A 125 -6.14 -41.80 20.57
CA LEU A 125 -4.93 -41.13 20.09
C LEU A 125 -4.02 -42.09 19.30
N ASP A 126 -3.91 -43.35 19.72
CA ASP A 126 -3.11 -44.35 19.02
C ASP A 126 -3.72 -44.77 17.68
N VAL A 127 -5.06 -44.88 17.60
CA VAL A 127 -5.77 -45.07 16.32
C VAL A 127 -5.48 -43.91 15.37
N MET A 128 -5.56 -42.67 15.86
CA MET A 128 -5.23 -41.48 15.08
C MET A 128 -3.76 -41.53 14.59
N ARG A 129 -2.80 -41.78 15.47
CA ARG A 129 -1.38 -41.89 15.13
C ARG A 129 -1.12 -42.95 14.07
N PHE A 130 -1.75 -44.11 14.19
CA PHE A 130 -1.59 -45.20 13.23
C PHE A 130 -1.92 -44.74 11.80
N TRP A 131 -3.08 -44.11 11.60
CA TRP A 131 -3.50 -43.64 10.29
C TRP A 131 -2.69 -42.44 9.77
N LEU A 132 -2.26 -41.53 10.65
CA LEU A 132 -1.34 -40.45 10.27
C LEU A 132 0.03 -40.98 9.84
N ASN A 133 0.55 -42.02 10.50
CA ASN A 133 1.79 -42.71 10.11
C ASN A 133 1.66 -43.39 8.75
N MET A 134 0.46 -43.87 8.38
CA MET A 134 0.14 -44.40 7.05
C MET A 134 -0.01 -43.32 5.97
N GLY A 135 0.07 -42.03 6.35
CA GLY A 135 0.08 -40.90 5.41
C GLY A 135 -1.27 -40.22 5.20
N VAL A 136 -2.28 -40.50 6.03
CA VAL A 136 -3.52 -39.70 6.05
C VAL A 136 -3.22 -38.22 6.30
N ASP A 137 -3.94 -37.32 5.64
CA ASP A 137 -3.73 -35.87 5.71
C ASP A 137 -4.70 -35.16 6.67
N GLY A 138 -5.79 -35.80 7.01
CA GLY A 138 -6.71 -35.29 8.00
C GLY A 138 -7.83 -36.28 8.33
N PHE A 139 -8.62 -35.94 9.33
CA PHE A 139 -9.74 -36.76 9.78
C PHE A 139 -11.04 -35.97 9.73
N ARG A 140 -12.11 -36.60 9.24
CA ARG A 140 -13.48 -36.29 9.68
C ARG A 140 -13.67 -36.98 11.02
N CYS A 141 -13.81 -36.22 12.10
CA CYS A 141 -14.11 -36.79 13.40
C CYS A 141 -15.63 -36.92 13.51
N ASP A 142 -16.09 -38.17 13.53
CA ASP A 142 -17.50 -38.54 13.56
C ASP A 142 -18.08 -38.44 14.98
N ALA A 143 -19.33 -38.01 15.09
CA ALA A 143 -20.11 -38.02 16.33
C ALA A 143 -19.45 -37.24 17.48
N VAL A 144 -18.61 -36.25 17.17
CA VAL A 144 -17.83 -35.50 18.17
C VAL A 144 -18.64 -34.80 19.25
N PRO A 145 -19.93 -34.43 19.08
CA PRO A 145 -20.70 -33.85 20.17
C PRO A 145 -20.98 -34.78 21.35
N TYR A 146 -20.77 -36.09 21.20
CA TYR A 146 -21.36 -37.08 22.11
C TYR A 146 -20.35 -37.82 23.00
N LEU A 147 -19.07 -37.44 23.00
CA LEU A 147 -17.99 -38.22 23.62
C LEU A 147 -18.11 -38.42 25.15
N PHE A 148 -18.68 -37.47 25.87
CA PHE A 148 -18.84 -37.54 27.33
C PHE A 148 -20.31 -37.42 27.73
N GLU A 149 -20.70 -38.15 28.77
CA GLU A 149 -22.02 -38.10 29.37
C GLU A 149 -21.98 -37.56 30.81
N ARG A 150 -23.00 -36.76 31.17
CA ARG A 150 -23.16 -36.22 32.52
C ARG A 150 -24.63 -36.22 32.94
N GLU A 151 -24.87 -36.62 34.19
CA GLU A 151 -26.21 -36.54 34.78
C GLU A 151 -26.74 -35.10 34.80
N GLY A 152 -28.03 -34.94 34.51
CA GLY A 152 -28.68 -33.64 34.46
C GLY A 152 -28.35 -32.78 33.24
N THR A 153 -27.67 -33.33 32.23
CA THR A 153 -27.40 -32.69 30.94
C THR A 153 -28.07 -33.44 29.80
N ASN A 154 -28.01 -32.91 28.58
CA ASN A 154 -28.42 -33.63 27.36
C ASN A 154 -27.30 -34.50 26.77
N CYS A 155 -26.13 -34.58 27.42
CA CYS A 155 -24.94 -35.32 26.95
C CYS A 155 -24.49 -34.90 25.53
N GLU A 156 -24.60 -33.63 25.17
CA GLU A 156 -24.08 -33.08 23.91
C GLU A 156 -23.22 -31.85 24.16
N ASN A 157 -22.12 -31.69 23.40
CA ASN A 157 -21.25 -30.51 23.41
C ASN A 157 -20.67 -30.18 24.81
N LEU A 158 -20.40 -31.21 25.62
CA LEU A 158 -19.92 -30.99 26.99
C LEU A 158 -18.50 -30.40 27.00
N PRO A 159 -18.13 -29.59 28.01
CA PRO A 159 -16.78 -29.01 28.09
C PRO A 159 -15.65 -30.05 28.06
N GLU A 160 -15.87 -31.23 28.63
CA GLU A 160 -14.91 -32.34 28.64
C GLU A 160 -14.65 -32.89 27.24
N THR A 161 -15.69 -32.95 26.40
CA THR A 161 -15.57 -33.28 24.98
C THR A 161 -14.61 -32.34 24.28
N HIS A 162 -14.82 -31.03 24.43
CA HIS A 162 -13.91 -30.01 23.86
C HIS A 162 -12.50 -30.11 24.43
N ALA A 163 -12.34 -30.40 25.73
CA ALA A 163 -11.02 -30.58 26.34
C ALA A 163 -10.25 -31.76 25.73
N PHE A 164 -10.91 -32.89 25.47
CA PHE A 164 -10.30 -34.02 24.78
C PHE A 164 -9.98 -33.68 23.31
N LEU A 165 -10.88 -33.00 22.61
CA LEU A 165 -10.68 -32.62 21.20
C LEU A 165 -9.52 -31.62 21.03
N LYS A 166 -9.34 -30.68 21.96
CA LYS A 166 -8.15 -29.81 22.02
C LYS A 166 -6.88 -30.60 22.30
N ARG A 167 -6.96 -31.63 23.14
CA ARG A 167 -5.84 -32.55 23.39
C ARG A 167 -5.48 -33.36 22.13
N LEU A 168 -6.47 -33.88 21.42
CA LEU A 168 -6.33 -34.54 20.12
C LEU A 168 -5.61 -33.59 19.14
N ARG A 169 -6.11 -32.36 19.00
CA ARG A 169 -5.52 -31.36 18.11
C ARG A 169 -4.07 -31.03 18.47
N LYS A 170 -3.81 -30.76 19.74
CA LYS A 170 -2.47 -30.45 20.24
C LYS A 170 -1.48 -31.58 19.97
N THR A 171 -1.94 -32.83 20.06
CA THR A 171 -1.12 -34.01 19.75
C THR A 171 -0.77 -34.05 18.26
N ILE A 172 -1.74 -33.79 17.38
CA ILE A 172 -1.50 -33.68 15.94
C ILE A 172 -0.51 -32.55 15.64
N ASP A 173 -0.72 -31.35 16.18
CA ASP A 173 0.16 -30.21 15.90
C ASP A 173 1.60 -30.46 16.36
N ALA A 174 1.79 -31.21 17.45
CA ALA A 174 3.11 -31.55 17.99
C ALA A 174 3.82 -32.66 17.20
N GLU A 175 3.10 -33.69 16.75
CA GLU A 175 3.68 -34.90 16.17
C GLU A 175 3.60 -34.93 14.63
N TYR A 176 2.61 -34.26 14.03
CA TYR A 176 2.27 -34.33 12.61
C TYR A 176 1.89 -32.94 12.05
N PRO A 177 2.86 -32.09 11.70
CA PRO A 177 2.58 -30.75 11.20
C PRO A 177 1.77 -30.79 9.89
N SER A 178 0.92 -29.78 9.70
CA SER A 178 0.11 -29.60 8.49
C SER A 178 -0.96 -30.66 8.25
N LYS A 179 -1.50 -31.27 9.32
CA LYS A 179 -2.66 -32.16 9.26
C LYS A 179 -3.93 -31.45 9.72
N MET A 180 -5.07 -31.97 9.29
CA MET A 180 -6.36 -31.28 9.40
C MET A 180 -7.38 -32.11 10.20
N LEU A 181 -8.12 -31.45 11.09
CA LEU A 181 -9.31 -32.00 11.73
C LEU A 181 -10.57 -31.30 11.22
N LEU A 182 -11.55 -32.11 10.81
CA LEU A 182 -12.88 -31.70 10.37
C LEU A 182 -13.93 -32.20 11.37
N ALA A 183 -14.66 -31.28 11.99
CA ALA A 183 -15.71 -31.60 12.96
C ALA A 183 -17.00 -32.01 12.26
N GLU A 184 -17.51 -33.20 12.59
CA GLU A 184 -18.91 -33.53 12.35
C GLU A 184 -19.76 -33.16 13.58
N ALA A 185 -20.14 -31.88 13.65
CA ALA A 185 -21.01 -31.37 14.70
C ALA A 185 -22.30 -30.81 14.11
N ASN A 186 -23.33 -31.64 13.94
CA ASN A 186 -24.64 -31.19 13.48
C ASN A 186 -25.44 -30.51 14.60
N GLN A 187 -25.11 -29.24 14.84
CA GLN A 187 -25.65 -28.42 15.94
C GLN A 187 -26.11 -27.04 15.43
N TRP A 188 -26.69 -26.22 16.31
CA TRP A 188 -27.03 -24.83 15.99
C TRP A 188 -25.77 -23.96 15.79
N PRO A 189 -25.84 -22.84 15.06
CA PRO A 189 -24.65 -22.04 14.72
C PRO A 189 -23.75 -21.68 15.90
N ALA A 190 -24.34 -21.29 17.03
CA ALA A 190 -23.60 -20.93 18.24
C ALA A 190 -22.80 -22.10 18.81
N ASP A 191 -23.35 -23.32 18.75
CA ASP A 191 -22.74 -24.53 19.31
C ASP A 191 -21.69 -25.12 18.36
N VAL A 192 -21.90 -25.01 17.03
CA VAL A 192 -20.88 -25.42 16.04
C VAL A 192 -19.61 -24.57 16.16
N ARG A 193 -19.74 -23.28 16.48
CA ARG A 193 -18.58 -22.38 16.61
C ARG A 193 -17.59 -22.80 17.69
N VAL A 194 -18.07 -23.42 18.77
CA VAL A 194 -17.23 -23.81 19.91
C VAL A 194 -16.19 -24.84 19.49
N TYR A 195 -16.47 -25.69 18.51
CA TYR A 195 -15.53 -26.70 17.99
C TYR A 195 -14.29 -26.13 17.31
N PHE A 196 -14.27 -24.86 16.93
CA PHE A 196 -13.05 -24.22 16.44
C PHE A 196 -12.13 -23.74 17.57
N GLY A 197 -12.63 -23.72 18.81
CA GLY A 197 -11.94 -23.14 19.96
C GLY A 197 -11.51 -21.69 19.70
N ASP A 198 -10.31 -21.35 20.17
CA ASP A 198 -9.62 -20.09 19.85
C ASP A 198 -8.62 -20.29 18.71
N GLY A 199 -8.91 -21.23 17.80
CA GLY A 199 -7.99 -21.75 16.78
C GLY A 199 -7.17 -22.95 17.25
N ASP A 200 -7.53 -23.55 18.40
CA ASP A 200 -6.79 -24.61 19.10
C ASP A 200 -7.49 -25.99 19.11
N GLU A 201 -8.56 -26.17 18.33
CA GLU A 201 -9.38 -27.40 18.32
C GLU A 201 -9.56 -27.95 16.89
N PHE A 202 -10.67 -27.69 16.20
CA PHE A 202 -10.84 -28.11 14.79
C PHE A 202 -10.38 -27.05 13.78
N ASN A 203 -9.87 -27.50 12.64
CA ASN A 203 -9.56 -26.62 11.51
C ASN A 203 -10.81 -26.28 10.69
N MET A 204 -11.71 -27.26 10.56
CA MET A 204 -12.90 -27.17 9.71
C MET A 204 -14.10 -27.76 10.45
N GLY A 205 -15.30 -27.32 10.07
CA GLY A 205 -16.56 -27.91 10.52
C GLY A 205 -17.57 -27.90 9.39
N PHE A 206 -18.43 -28.90 9.32
CA PHE A 206 -19.53 -28.86 8.35
C PHE A 206 -20.50 -27.74 8.70
N HIS A 207 -20.88 -26.94 7.69
CA HIS A 207 -21.87 -25.88 7.87
C HIS A 207 -23.30 -26.43 7.88
N PHE A 208 -23.58 -27.36 8.81
CA PHE A 208 -24.88 -27.98 9.01
C PHE A 208 -26.04 -26.98 9.14
N PRO A 209 -25.87 -25.80 9.77
CA PRO A 209 -26.95 -24.82 9.81
C PRO A 209 -27.41 -24.37 8.41
N VAL A 210 -26.50 -24.10 7.47
CA VAL A 210 -26.83 -23.55 6.14
C VAL A 210 -27.44 -24.61 5.22
N MET A 211 -26.93 -25.84 5.24
CA MET A 211 -27.36 -26.92 4.35
C MET A 211 -28.89 -27.05 4.22
N PRO A 212 -29.69 -27.22 5.30
CA PRO A 212 -31.15 -27.35 5.19
C PRO A 212 -31.82 -26.05 4.70
N ARG A 213 -31.22 -24.88 4.95
CA ARG A 213 -31.77 -23.60 4.50
C ARG A 213 -31.59 -23.39 3.01
N LEU A 214 -30.59 -24.01 2.38
CA LEU A 214 -30.49 -24.06 0.91
C LEU A 214 -31.74 -24.72 0.30
N PHE A 215 -32.17 -25.87 0.83
CA PHE A 215 -33.38 -26.56 0.36
C PHE A 215 -34.65 -25.76 0.65
N MET A 216 -34.76 -25.15 1.84
CA MET A 216 -35.89 -24.27 2.17
C MET A 216 -35.97 -23.08 1.21
N ALA A 217 -34.85 -22.45 0.91
CA ALA A 217 -34.79 -21.27 0.05
C ALA A 217 -35.16 -21.61 -1.39
N VAL A 218 -34.62 -22.70 -1.94
CA VAL A 218 -34.98 -23.19 -3.28
C VAL A 218 -36.47 -23.51 -3.36
N ARG A 219 -37.02 -24.24 -2.36
CA ARG A 219 -38.44 -24.62 -2.37
C ARG A 219 -39.39 -23.43 -2.20
N ARG A 220 -38.98 -22.42 -1.46
CA ARG A 220 -39.76 -21.20 -1.22
C ARG A 220 -39.54 -20.13 -2.29
N GLU A 221 -38.56 -20.32 -3.16
CA GLU A 221 -38.04 -19.30 -4.07
C GLU A 221 -37.70 -17.99 -3.32
N ASP A 222 -37.26 -18.11 -2.07
CA ASP A 222 -36.96 -17.02 -1.16
C ASP A 222 -35.60 -17.24 -0.51
N ARG A 223 -34.69 -16.27 -0.64
CA ARG A 223 -33.35 -16.34 -0.07
C ARG A 223 -33.31 -16.16 1.45
N ASN A 224 -34.37 -15.66 2.08
CA ASN A 224 -34.38 -15.28 3.50
C ASN A 224 -33.89 -16.39 4.45
N PRO A 225 -34.27 -17.68 4.29
CA PRO A 225 -33.74 -18.74 5.14
C PRO A 225 -32.21 -18.81 5.15
N ILE A 226 -31.55 -18.57 4.00
CA ILE A 226 -30.08 -18.57 3.90
C ILE A 226 -29.50 -17.34 4.58
N VAL A 227 -30.07 -16.16 4.34
CA VAL A 227 -29.59 -14.90 4.91
C VAL A 227 -29.69 -14.91 6.43
N GLU A 228 -30.85 -15.31 6.97
CA GLU A 228 -31.10 -15.33 8.42
C GLU A 228 -30.14 -16.29 9.14
N ILE A 229 -29.90 -17.49 8.59
CA ILE A 229 -29.02 -18.46 9.25
C ILE A 229 -27.54 -18.06 9.15
N LEU A 230 -27.12 -17.41 8.07
CA LEU A 230 -25.77 -16.86 7.93
C LEU A 230 -25.55 -15.68 8.88
N GLN A 231 -26.55 -14.81 9.09
CA GLN A 231 -26.46 -13.71 10.08
C GLN A 231 -26.34 -14.22 11.53
N GLN A 232 -26.86 -15.40 11.82
CA GLN A 232 -26.72 -16.06 13.12
C GLN A 232 -25.42 -16.87 13.23
N THR A 233 -24.66 -17.00 12.15
CA THR A 233 -23.34 -17.65 12.16
C THR A 233 -22.31 -16.62 12.64
N PRO A 234 -21.44 -16.96 13.61
CA PRO A 234 -20.63 -15.98 14.34
C PRO A 234 -19.48 -15.33 13.57
N ASP A 235 -19.24 -15.71 12.31
CA ASP A 235 -18.38 -14.92 11.43
C ASP A 235 -19.18 -13.72 10.95
N THR A 236 -19.02 -12.59 11.64
CA THR A 236 -19.65 -11.34 11.23
C THR A 236 -18.86 -10.81 10.03
N PRO A 237 -19.37 -10.82 8.79
CA PRO A 237 -18.74 -10.07 7.72
C PRO A 237 -18.75 -8.59 8.12
N VAL A 238 -17.57 -8.03 8.34
CA VAL A 238 -17.42 -6.59 8.59
C VAL A 238 -17.49 -5.90 7.23
N PHE A 239 -18.69 -5.47 6.85
CA PHE A 239 -18.86 -4.52 5.76
C PHE A 239 -18.41 -3.15 6.27
N LEU A 240 -17.16 -2.80 6.01
CA LEU A 240 -16.67 -1.45 6.22
C LEU A 240 -17.18 -0.58 5.06
N GLU A 241 -18.16 0.28 5.33
CA GLU A 241 -18.57 1.33 4.36
C GLU A 241 -17.39 2.28 4.07
N THR A 242 -16.48 2.44 5.03
CA THR A 242 -15.21 3.17 4.92
C THR A 242 -14.10 2.42 5.66
N LYS A 243 -12.91 2.32 5.06
CA LYS A 243 -11.69 1.86 5.73
C LYS A 243 -10.97 3.08 6.30
N GLU A 244 -10.90 3.19 7.62
CA GLU A 244 -10.13 4.21 8.32
C GLU A 244 -8.83 3.58 8.86
N GLY A 245 -7.73 4.31 8.73
CA GLY A 245 -6.42 3.91 9.23
C GLY A 245 -5.58 5.15 9.51
N THR A 246 -4.63 5.04 10.43
CA THR A 246 -3.70 6.12 10.75
C THR A 246 -2.29 5.66 10.44
N SER A 247 -1.61 6.32 9.50
CA SER A 247 -0.17 6.18 9.36
C SER A 247 0.53 7.18 10.27
N SER A 248 1.76 6.85 10.68
CA SER A 248 2.56 7.78 11.48
C SER A 248 4.04 7.67 11.13
N SER A 249 4.78 8.73 11.42
CA SER A 249 6.23 8.78 11.21
C SER A 249 6.87 9.40 12.44
N VAL A 250 7.92 8.76 12.94
CA VAL A 250 8.72 9.25 14.07
C VAL A 250 10.13 9.48 13.57
N THR A 251 10.59 10.71 13.75
CA THR A 251 11.97 11.10 13.45
C THR A 251 12.67 11.46 14.76
N VAL A 252 13.80 10.80 15.03
CA VAL A 252 14.66 11.10 16.19
C VAL A 252 16.01 11.53 15.67
N GLY A 253 16.53 12.64 16.19
CA GLY A 253 17.81 13.15 15.76
C GLY A 253 18.49 14.04 16.79
N GLY A 254 19.78 14.23 16.57
CA GLY A 254 20.65 15.06 17.40
C GLY A 254 21.78 15.64 16.56
N PHE A 255 22.38 16.73 17.02
CA PHE A 255 23.50 17.35 16.33
C PHE A 255 24.55 17.88 17.30
N ILE A 256 25.79 17.92 16.82
CA ILE A 256 26.89 18.62 17.45
C ILE A 256 27.49 19.55 16.40
N GLN A 257 27.73 20.80 16.76
CA GLN A 257 28.38 21.77 15.91
C GLN A 257 29.28 22.68 16.75
N ASP A 258 30.38 23.11 16.16
CA ASP A 258 31.28 24.08 16.77
C ASP A 258 31.85 25.03 15.69
N SER A 259 32.33 26.19 16.14
CA SER A 259 32.85 27.26 15.29
C SER A 259 34.12 27.83 15.90
N TRP A 260 35.21 27.81 15.14
CA TRP A 260 36.52 28.29 15.56
C TRP A 260 36.96 29.49 14.75
N SER A 261 37.41 30.54 15.43
CA SER A 261 38.15 31.65 14.82
C SER A 261 39.66 31.36 14.90
N VAL A 262 40.31 31.25 13.75
CA VAL A 262 41.74 31.01 13.60
C VAL A 262 42.40 32.28 13.10
N LEU A 263 43.29 32.84 13.93
CA LEU A 263 44.09 34.04 13.64
C LEU A 263 43.25 35.29 13.29
N ASP A 264 42.01 35.38 13.79
CA ASP A 264 41.04 36.44 13.51
C ASP A 264 40.77 36.71 12.02
N LYS A 265 41.08 35.72 11.17
CA LYS A 265 40.96 35.79 9.71
C LYS A 265 40.15 34.67 9.12
N VAL A 266 40.26 33.47 9.70
CA VAL A 266 39.62 32.27 9.18
C VAL A 266 38.63 31.76 10.21
N THR A 267 37.36 31.63 9.82
CA THR A 267 36.35 30.95 10.62
C THR A 267 36.12 29.56 10.05
N VAL A 268 36.32 28.53 10.86
CA VAL A 268 36.02 27.15 10.52
C VAL A 268 34.77 26.73 11.28
N ASN A 269 33.77 26.23 10.57
CA ASN A 269 32.56 25.65 11.13
C ASN A 269 32.56 24.17 10.81
N ALA A 270 32.40 23.32 11.82
CA ALA A 270 32.20 21.90 11.60
C ALA A 270 31.04 21.41 12.45
N GLY A 271 30.27 20.49 11.90
CA GLY A 271 29.19 19.85 12.63
C GLY A 271 28.76 18.56 11.97
N VAL A 272 28.08 17.74 12.75
CA VAL A 272 27.45 16.51 12.29
C VAL A 272 26.07 16.43 12.94
N ARG A 273 25.08 16.08 12.13
CA ARG A 273 23.74 15.74 12.59
C ARG A 273 23.47 14.28 12.27
N TYR A 274 22.87 13.57 13.21
CA TYR A 274 22.35 12.23 13.03
C TYR A 274 20.83 12.30 13.11
N ASP A 275 20.15 11.67 12.16
CA ASP A 275 18.71 11.43 12.22
C ASP A 275 18.43 9.94 11.95
N MET A 276 17.26 9.49 12.39
CA MET A 276 16.62 8.26 11.93
C MET A 276 15.14 8.54 11.77
N GLN A 277 14.51 7.88 10.80
CA GLN A 277 13.07 7.97 10.56
C GLN A 277 12.48 6.57 10.52
N THR A 278 11.39 6.36 11.24
CA THR A 278 10.59 5.14 11.17
C THR A 278 9.18 5.52 10.74
N LEU A 279 8.59 4.76 9.81
CA LEU A 279 7.24 4.95 9.30
C LEU A 279 6.39 3.72 9.66
N TRP A 280 5.19 3.96 10.17
CA TRP A 280 4.18 2.97 10.49
C TRP A 280 3.03 3.06 9.50
N GLY A 281 2.61 1.89 9.03
CA GLY A 281 1.49 1.76 8.10
C GLY A 281 0.13 1.90 8.78
N LEU A 282 -0.93 1.85 7.98
CA LEU A 282 -2.33 1.83 8.42
C LEU A 282 -2.69 0.58 9.23
N ASP A 283 -1.82 -0.43 9.25
CA ASP A 283 -1.94 -1.66 10.02
C ASP A 283 -1.20 -1.64 11.36
N ASP A 284 -0.80 -0.45 11.83
CA ASP A 284 -0.05 -0.21 13.08
C ASP A 284 1.32 -0.93 13.16
N LYS A 285 1.80 -1.48 12.05
CA LYS A 285 3.10 -2.16 11.96
C LYS A 285 4.12 -1.25 11.29
N VAL A 286 5.40 -1.42 11.65
CA VAL A 286 6.51 -0.70 11.00
C VAL A 286 6.54 -1.08 9.51
N GLY A 287 6.39 -0.10 8.63
CA GLY A 287 6.47 -0.27 7.18
C GLY A 287 7.88 -0.04 6.65
N LEU A 288 8.51 1.05 7.08
CA LEU A 288 9.85 1.44 6.63
C LEU A 288 10.67 1.99 7.80
N ASN A 289 11.94 1.58 7.89
CA ASN A 289 12.88 2.09 8.88
C ASN A 289 14.15 2.59 8.18
N LEU A 290 14.49 3.86 8.38
CA LEU A 290 15.58 4.58 7.74
C LEU A 290 16.59 5.06 8.78
N PRO A 291 17.44 4.15 9.30
CA PRO A 291 18.50 4.52 10.25
C PRO A 291 19.67 5.22 9.55
N ASN A 292 20.66 5.66 10.34
CA ASN A 292 21.98 6.07 9.84
C ASN A 292 22.01 7.32 8.94
N GLN A 293 21.16 8.31 9.21
CA GLN A 293 21.15 9.56 8.43
C GLN A 293 22.20 10.56 8.93
N TRP A 294 23.47 10.28 8.62
CA TRP A 294 24.61 11.12 9.01
C TRP A 294 24.79 12.30 8.06
N SER A 295 24.44 13.51 8.52
CA SER A 295 24.53 14.79 7.81
C SER A 295 25.77 15.58 8.25
N PRO A 296 26.99 15.30 7.74
CA PRO A 296 28.16 16.12 8.00
C PRO A 296 28.03 17.50 7.36
N ARG A 297 28.62 18.51 8.02
CA ARG A 297 28.67 19.90 7.56
C ARG A 297 30.04 20.47 7.89
N VAL A 298 30.70 21.03 6.88
CA VAL A 298 31.97 21.73 7.05
C VAL A 298 31.94 23.02 6.25
N GLY A 299 32.37 24.11 6.87
CA GLY A 299 32.40 25.43 6.26
C GLY A 299 33.67 26.16 6.65
N VAL A 300 34.33 26.79 5.68
CA VAL A 300 35.48 27.65 5.90
C VAL A 300 35.14 29.02 5.35
N ILE A 301 35.35 30.05 6.17
CA ILE A 301 35.20 31.46 5.80
C ILE A 301 36.54 32.14 6.02
N TYR A 302 36.99 32.95 5.08
CA TYR A 302 38.19 33.76 5.17
C TYR A 302 37.85 35.23 4.91
N ASP A 303 38.10 36.09 5.90
CA ASP A 303 38.03 37.54 5.78
C ASP A 303 39.44 38.11 5.61
N PHE A 304 39.81 38.40 4.36
CA PHE A 304 41.13 38.98 4.05
C PHE A 304 41.25 40.45 4.48
N THR A 305 40.15 41.13 4.79
CA THR A 305 40.16 42.52 5.28
C THR A 305 40.32 42.63 6.79
N GLN A 306 39.97 41.59 7.55
CA GLN A 306 39.86 41.60 9.03
C GLN A 306 38.94 42.71 9.57
N GLN A 307 38.05 43.24 8.75
CA GLN A 307 37.14 44.34 9.08
C GLN A 307 35.68 43.94 8.87
N GLY A 308 35.39 42.67 8.58
CA GLY A 308 34.05 42.19 8.24
C GLY A 308 33.55 42.67 6.88
N ARG A 309 34.45 43.22 6.03
CA ARG A 309 34.14 43.78 4.72
C ARG A 309 34.37 42.81 3.57
N SER A 310 34.97 41.66 3.85
CA SER A 310 35.20 40.62 2.86
C SER A 310 34.85 39.24 3.39
N LYS A 311 34.49 38.34 2.47
CA LYS A 311 34.14 36.97 2.81
C LYS A 311 34.44 36.05 1.63
N LEU A 312 35.49 35.26 1.71
CA LEU A 312 35.66 34.08 0.87
C LEU A 312 35.10 32.88 1.63
N PHE A 313 34.25 32.05 1.02
CA PHE A 313 33.66 30.92 1.71
C PHE A 313 33.59 29.66 0.86
N VAL A 314 33.73 28.52 1.52
CA VAL A 314 33.51 27.17 0.97
C VAL A 314 32.72 26.40 2.01
N ASN A 315 31.57 25.85 1.63
CA ASN A 315 30.72 25.05 2.50
C ASN A 315 30.34 23.74 1.81
N TYR A 316 30.43 22.64 2.53
CA TYR A 316 29.92 21.34 2.13
C TYR A 316 28.92 20.85 3.19
N ALA A 317 27.80 20.30 2.74
CA ALA A 317 26.82 19.66 3.62
C ALA A 317 26.10 18.53 2.90
N ARG A 318 25.82 17.45 3.65
CA ARG A 318 24.83 16.44 3.25
C ARG A 318 23.52 16.68 3.96
N PHE A 319 22.43 16.50 3.23
CA PHE A 319 21.07 16.62 3.72
C PHE A 319 20.32 15.32 3.46
N PHE A 320 19.60 14.85 4.47
CA PHE A 320 18.60 13.81 4.32
C PHE A 320 17.22 14.46 4.24
N GLU A 321 16.37 13.89 3.40
CA GLU A 321 14.98 14.31 3.25
C GLU A 321 14.09 13.22 3.84
N SER A 322 13.11 13.62 4.64
CA SER A 322 12.18 12.67 5.26
C SER A 322 11.20 12.15 4.23
N VAL A 323 10.91 10.85 4.28
CA VAL A 323 9.86 10.23 3.46
C VAL A 323 8.50 10.70 3.99
N PRO A 324 7.63 11.31 3.16
CA PRO A 324 6.30 11.73 3.57
C PRO A 324 5.37 10.55 3.87
N LEU A 325 4.28 10.81 4.61
CA LEU A 325 3.31 9.78 5.01
C LEU A 325 2.51 9.20 3.84
N ASP A 326 2.40 9.91 2.71
CA ASP A 326 1.70 9.43 1.51
C ASP A 326 2.19 8.04 1.07
N MET A 327 3.50 7.78 1.16
CA MET A 327 4.05 6.46 0.90
C MET A 327 3.53 5.42 1.88
N ALA A 328 3.46 5.74 3.18
CA ALA A 328 2.96 4.81 4.18
C ALA A 328 1.47 4.51 3.99
N ASP A 329 0.67 5.53 3.65
CA ASP A 329 -0.76 5.42 3.36
C ASP A 329 -1.04 4.53 2.13
N LEU A 330 -0.18 4.58 1.13
CA LEU A 330 -0.36 3.88 -0.14
C LEU A 330 0.38 2.54 -0.25
N SER A 331 1.31 2.24 0.67
CA SER A 331 2.19 1.06 0.59
C SER A 331 2.06 0.09 1.76
N PHE A 332 1.60 0.54 2.94
CA PHE A 332 1.63 -0.27 4.16
C PHE A 332 0.27 -0.29 4.89
N PRO A 333 -0.64 -1.21 4.55
CA PRO A 333 -0.69 -2.01 3.33
C PRO A 333 -1.11 -1.14 2.13
N GLN A 334 -1.09 -1.69 0.92
CA GLN A 334 -1.50 -0.92 -0.25
C GLN A 334 -2.93 -0.37 -0.12
N GLN A 335 -3.17 0.78 -0.75
CA GLN A 335 -4.51 1.35 -0.83
C GLN A 335 -5.45 0.37 -1.53
N GLN A 336 -6.47 -0.09 -0.80
CA GLN A 336 -7.51 -0.96 -1.33
C GLN A 336 -8.59 -0.11 -2.00
N LEU A 337 -8.86 -0.40 -3.26
CA LEU A 337 -9.78 0.33 -4.13
C LEU A 337 -10.79 -0.66 -4.70
N LEU A 338 -12.07 -0.27 -4.73
CA LEU A 338 -13.08 -0.96 -5.53
C LEU A 338 -13.37 -0.09 -6.75
N SER A 339 -13.08 -0.60 -7.94
CA SER A 339 -13.24 0.14 -9.20
C SER A 339 -14.27 -0.56 -10.10
N ALA A 340 -15.08 0.19 -10.84
CA ALA A 340 -15.94 -0.36 -11.89
C ALA A 340 -15.59 0.34 -13.21
N THR A 341 -15.30 -0.44 -14.24
CA THR A 341 -15.08 0.10 -15.59
C THR A 341 -16.39 0.11 -16.34
N TYR A 342 -16.65 1.18 -17.09
CA TYR A 342 -17.84 1.30 -17.94
C TYR A 342 -17.40 1.38 -19.40
N LYS A 343 -18.02 0.56 -20.25
CA LYS A 343 -18.00 0.80 -21.70
C LYS A 343 -18.89 2.00 -21.97
N ALA A 344 -18.31 3.07 -22.51
CA ALA A 344 -19.09 4.24 -22.87
C ALA A 344 -20.20 3.84 -23.87
N PRO A 345 -21.50 4.04 -23.55
CA PRO A 345 -22.51 4.09 -24.59
C PRO A 345 -22.25 5.31 -25.48
N PRO A 346 -22.92 5.46 -26.65
CA PRO A 346 -22.96 6.75 -27.33
C PRO A 346 -23.68 7.77 -26.42
N CYS A 347 -22.93 8.42 -25.53
CA CYS A 347 -23.41 9.47 -24.66
C CYS A 347 -22.58 10.74 -24.88
N ASP A 348 -23.28 11.87 -24.95
CA ASP A 348 -22.66 13.19 -25.16
C ASP A 348 -22.18 13.73 -23.81
N LEU A 349 -20.86 13.74 -23.61
CA LEU A 349 -20.20 14.22 -22.40
C LEU A 349 -20.25 15.75 -22.24
N THR A 350 -20.75 16.48 -23.24
CA THR A 350 -20.88 17.95 -23.19
C THR A 350 -22.18 18.43 -22.53
N GLU A 351 -23.13 17.52 -22.29
CA GLU A 351 -24.38 17.82 -21.60
C GLU A 351 -24.37 17.26 -20.15
N PRO A 352 -24.32 18.11 -19.12
CA PRO A 352 -24.20 17.68 -17.72
C PRO A 352 -25.31 16.73 -17.26
N GLY A 353 -26.52 16.84 -17.81
CA GLY A 353 -27.66 15.98 -17.46
C GLY A 353 -27.52 14.52 -17.94
N ASN A 354 -26.63 14.25 -18.90
CA ASN A 354 -26.41 12.91 -19.45
C ASN A 354 -25.40 12.08 -18.62
N LEU A 355 -24.57 12.73 -17.81
CA LEU A 355 -23.55 12.07 -17.00
C LEU A 355 -24.15 11.14 -15.93
N GLU A 356 -25.25 11.54 -15.29
CA GLU A 356 -25.89 10.75 -14.23
C GLU A 356 -26.91 9.73 -14.77
N ASN A 357 -27.58 10.01 -15.89
CA ASN A 357 -28.76 9.24 -16.31
C ASN A 357 -28.53 8.31 -17.51
N THR A 358 -27.67 8.67 -18.47
CA THR A 358 -27.46 7.90 -19.71
C THR A 358 -26.06 7.29 -19.80
N CYS A 359 -25.04 7.95 -19.25
CA CYS A 359 -23.68 7.40 -19.23
C CYS A 359 -23.47 6.36 -18.10
N SER A 360 -24.19 6.45 -16.98
CA SER A 360 -24.04 5.56 -15.82
C SER A 360 -25.18 4.54 -15.69
N VAL A 361 -25.30 3.63 -16.65
CA VAL A 361 -26.29 2.53 -16.60
C VAL A 361 -25.62 1.18 -16.33
N ALA A 362 -26.22 0.38 -15.44
CA ALA A 362 -25.70 -0.93 -15.01
C ALA A 362 -25.32 -1.90 -16.16
N PRO A 363 -26.04 -1.96 -17.30
CA PRO A 363 -25.68 -2.86 -18.41
C PRO A 363 -24.35 -2.53 -19.10
N ASN A 364 -23.83 -1.32 -18.92
CA ASN A 364 -22.59 -0.86 -19.55
C ASN A 364 -21.35 -1.08 -18.67
N ARG A 365 -21.52 -1.60 -17.45
CA ARG A 365 -20.38 -1.99 -16.60
C ARG A 365 -19.70 -3.21 -17.18
N ASP A 366 -18.39 -3.12 -17.36
CA ASP A 366 -17.58 -4.26 -17.77
C ASP A 366 -17.49 -5.27 -16.63
N VAL A 367 -17.64 -6.54 -17.00
CA VAL A 367 -17.39 -7.65 -16.09
C VAL A 367 -15.89 -7.89 -16.04
N ILE A 368 -15.29 -7.58 -14.89
CA ILE A 368 -13.87 -7.79 -14.61
C ILE A 368 -13.78 -8.79 -13.45
N GLY A 369 -13.06 -9.90 -13.65
CA GLY A 369 -12.94 -11.01 -12.68
C GLY A 369 -13.23 -12.39 -13.28
N ASN A 370 -13.20 -13.44 -12.45
CA ASN A 370 -13.54 -14.82 -12.83
C ASN A 370 -14.93 -15.22 -12.29
N LEU A 371 -15.45 -16.38 -12.72
CA LEU A 371 -16.78 -16.88 -12.36
C LEU A 371 -17.00 -17.10 -10.85
N GLU A 372 -15.95 -17.05 -10.04
CA GLU A 372 -15.97 -17.37 -8.60
C GLU A 372 -16.25 -16.13 -7.72
N SER A 373 -16.27 -14.92 -8.30
CA SER A 373 -16.49 -13.66 -7.57
C SER A 373 -17.88 -13.06 -7.86
N PRO A 374 -18.81 -12.95 -6.89
CA PRO A 374 -20.20 -12.51 -7.11
C PRO A 374 -20.34 -11.00 -7.37
N ASN A 375 -19.29 -10.20 -7.15
CA ASN A 375 -19.26 -8.75 -7.44
C ASN A 375 -18.81 -8.45 -8.87
N GLN A 376 -19.39 -9.14 -9.85
CA GLN A 376 -18.95 -9.16 -11.25
C GLN A 376 -18.94 -7.81 -11.98
N GLY A 377 -19.27 -6.68 -11.35
CA GLY A 377 -19.15 -5.34 -11.93
C GLY A 377 -18.09 -4.45 -11.27
N TRP A 378 -17.37 -4.96 -10.26
CA TRP A 378 -16.36 -4.22 -9.51
C TRP A 378 -15.08 -5.05 -9.37
N ASP A 379 -13.95 -4.43 -9.70
CA ASP A 379 -12.59 -4.95 -9.55
C ASP A 379 -11.97 -4.39 -8.25
N ALA A 380 -11.48 -5.28 -7.39
CA ALA A 380 -10.76 -4.91 -6.18
C ALA A 380 -9.27 -4.75 -6.52
N GLN A 381 -8.78 -3.52 -6.45
CA GLN A 381 -7.39 -3.16 -6.66
C GLN A 381 -6.70 -2.85 -5.34
N GLY A 382 -5.38 -2.99 -5.31
CA GLY A 382 -4.58 -2.88 -4.09
C GLY A 382 -4.42 -4.22 -3.38
N GLY A 383 -3.34 -4.35 -2.63
CA GLY A 383 -2.95 -5.60 -1.99
C GLY A 383 -2.45 -5.44 -0.57
N ASP A 384 -1.66 -6.43 -0.16
CA ASP A 384 -0.94 -6.43 1.11
C ASP A 384 0.21 -5.39 1.09
N ARG A 385 1.09 -5.43 2.09
CA ARG A 385 2.28 -4.58 2.18
C ARG A 385 3.17 -4.66 0.95
N VAL A 386 3.58 -3.50 0.45
CA VAL A 386 4.63 -3.38 -0.57
C VAL A 386 5.94 -3.93 -0.01
N SER A 387 6.65 -4.72 -0.81
CA SER A 387 7.98 -5.23 -0.44
C SER A 387 9.00 -4.10 -0.43
N VAL A 388 9.92 -4.09 0.54
CA VAL A 388 10.97 -3.08 0.67
C VAL A 388 12.33 -3.74 0.43
N ASP A 389 13.20 -3.11 -0.36
CA ASP A 389 14.59 -3.54 -0.51
C ASP A 389 15.27 -3.64 0.88
N PRO A 390 15.80 -4.81 1.28
CA PRO A 390 16.46 -4.96 2.57
C PRO A 390 17.69 -4.05 2.74
N ASN A 391 18.28 -3.56 1.65
CA ASN A 391 19.42 -2.65 1.66
C ASN A 391 19.02 -1.20 1.34
N ILE A 392 17.74 -0.84 1.56
CA ILE A 392 17.26 0.52 1.29
C ILE A 392 18.04 1.57 2.09
N GLU A 393 18.53 2.57 1.37
CA GLU A 393 19.26 3.71 1.92
C GLU A 393 18.34 4.94 2.00
N PRO A 394 18.46 5.75 3.07
CA PRO A 394 17.67 6.98 3.18
C PRO A 394 17.99 7.98 2.06
N GLN A 395 16.96 8.68 1.58
CA GLN A 395 17.13 9.67 0.51
C GLN A 395 17.97 10.87 0.98
N SER A 396 18.93 11.25 0.14
CA SER A 396 19.88 12.31 0.51
C SER A 396 20.43 13.06 -0.70
N MET A 397 20.91 14.28 -0.43
CA MET A 397 21.62 15.12 -1.39
C MET A 397 22.84 15.77 -0.75
N ASP A 398 23.87 15.98 -1.56
CA ASP A 398 25.05 16.73 -1.19
C ASP A 398 24.98 18.14 -1.79
N GLU A 399 25.36 19.15 -1.02
CA GLU A 399 25.53 20.54 -1.47
C GLU A 399 26.97 21.00 -1.24
N LEU A 400 27.56 21.57 -2.29
CA LEU A 400 28.80 22.34 -2.23
C LEU A 400 28.50 23.79 -2.62
N SER A 401 28.83 24.74 -1.76
CA SER A 401 28.63 26.17 -1.99
C SER A 401 29.96 26.92 -1.81
N VAL A 402 30.42 27.59 -2.87
CA VAL A 402 31.69 28.34 -2.91
C VAL A 402 31.42 29.77 -3.33
N GLY A 403 31.98 30.76 -2.65
CA GLY A 403 31.73 32.14 -3.04
C GLY A 403 32.68 33.16 -2.43
N ALA A 404 32.50 34.39 -2.90
CA ALA A 404 33.25 35.57 -2.52
C ALA A 404 32.32 36.76 -2.38
N GLU A 405 32.48 37.53 -1.31
CA GLU A 405 31.84 38.82 -1.11
C GLU A 405 32.90 39.88 -0.79
N TYR A 406 32.70 41.08 -1.31
CA TYR A 406 33.52 42.24 -0.97
C TYR A 406 32.67 43.51 -0.95
N GLU A 407 32.84 44.29 0.11
CA GLU A 407 32.19 45.58 0.30
C GLU A 407 32.98 46.70 -0.41
N LEU A 408 32.35 47.35 -1.38
CA LEU A 408 32.93 48.41 -2.21
C LEU A 408 31.99 49.61 -2.24
N LEU A 409 32.53 50.80 -1.93
CA LEU A 409 31.81 52.08 -1.98
C LEU A 409 30.54 52.08 -1.12
N LEU A 410 29.37 51.94 -1.75
CA LEU A 410 28.04 52.11 -1.18
C LEU A 410 27.28 50.78 -1.02
N GLY A 411 27.91 49.64 -1.32
CA GLY A 411 27.25 48.33 -1.24
C GLY A 411 28.21 47.15 -1.33
N ARG A 412 27.64 45.95 -1.27
CA ARG A 412 28.37 44.68 -1.29
C ARG A 412 28.19 43.99 -2.62
N PHE A 413 29.29 43.56 -3.22
CA PHE A 413 29.29 42.70 -4.40
C PHE A 413 29.61 41.28 -3.96
N GLY A 414 28.95 40.31 -4.58
CA GLY A 414 29.21 38.91 -4.31
C GLY A 414 29.01 38.01 -5.53
N ALA A 415 29.72 36.90 -5.51
CA ALA A 415 29.58 35.80 -6.45
C ALA A 415 29.53 34.49 -5.66
N ALA A 416 28.56 33.64 -5.94
CA ALA A 416 28.41 32.34 -5.31
C ALA A 416 28.10 31.26 -6.35
N TYR A 417 28.81 30.13 -6.27
CA TYR A 417 28.53 28.90 -6.99
C TYR A 417 27.92 27.89 -6.02
N THR A 418 26.82 27.25 -6.42
CA THR A 418 26.16 26.17 -5.68
C THR A 418 26.03 24.96 -6.59
N LEU A 419 26.55 23.83 -6.13
CA LEU A 419 26.37 22.50 -6.71
C LEU A 419 25.52 21.68 -5.75
N ARG A 420 24.39 21.15 -6.22
CA ARG A 420 23.62 20.12 -5.50
C ARG A 420 23.55 18.85 -6.33
N SER A 421 23.79 17.71 -5.71
CA SER A 421 23.69 16.40 -6.35
C SER A 421 22.88 15.46 -5.47
N LEU A 422 21.89 14.80 -6.06
CA LEU A 422 21.17 13.69 -5.44
C LEU A 422 22.11 12.49 -5.26
N ASN A 423 22.02 11.83 -4.11
CA ASN A 423 22.76 10.60 -3.81
C ASN A 423 21.85 9.38 -3.91
N ASN A 424 20.70 9.46 -3.23
CA ASN A 424 19.70 8.41 -3.09
C ASN A 424 18.30 9.02 -3.11
N VAL A 425 17.36 8.29 -3.65
CA VAL A 425 15.93 8.52 -3.50
C VAL A 425 15.26 7.17 -3.25
N ILE A 426 14.14 7.18 -2.55
CA ILE A 426 13.27 6.01 -2.39
C ILE A 426 12.09 6.21 -3.33
N GLU A 427 11.82 5.22 -4.17
CA GLU A 427 10.68 5.19 -5.10
C GLU A 427 10.10 3.78 -5.16
N ASP A 428 8.87 3.65 -5.64
CA ASP A 428 8.30 2.38 -6.04
C ASP A 428 8.67 2.01 -7.48
N MET A 429 8.83 0.71 -7.70
CA MET A 429 9.22 0.12 -8.96
C MET A 429 8.47 -1.19 -9.14
N SER A 430 8.27 -1.57 -10.39
CA SER A 430 7.56 -2.79 -10.77
C SER A 430 8.30 -3.50 -11.89
N ARG A 431 8.37 -4.83 -11.79
CA ARG A 431 8.96 -5.71 -12.82
C ARG A 431 7.95 -6.49 -13.65
N ASP A 432 6.68 -6.37 -13.30
CA ASP A 432 5.58 -7.13 -13.90
C ASP A 432 4.52 -6.18 -14.45
N ASP A 433 4.97 -5.08 -15.06
CA ASP A 433 4.12 -4.11 -15.76
C ASP A 433 3.05 -3.42 -14.89
N GLY A 434 3.32 -3.30 -13.60
CA GLY A 434 2.52 -2.57 -12.62
C GLY A 434 1.52 -3.45 -11.88
N ASN A 435 1.68 -4.77 -11.95
CA ASN A 435 0.86 -5.71 -11.19
C ASN A 435 1.32 -5.78 -9.71
N THR A 436 2.62 -5.72 -9.46
CA THR A 436 3.20 -5.64 -8.11
C THR A 436 4.30 -4.58 -8.04
N PHE A 437 4.34 -3.88 -6.91
CA PHE A 437 5.34 -2.85 -6.65
C PHE A 437 6.25 -3.26 -5.50
N PHE A 438 7.47 -2.74 -5.52
CA PHE A 438 8.42 -2.80 -4.41
C PHE A 438 9.11 -1.45 -4.26
N LEU A 439 9.50 -1.11 -3.03
CA LEU A 439 10.24 0.12 -2.71
C LEU A 439 11.74 -0.15 -2.75
N GLY A 440 12.50 0.74 -3.37
CA GLY A 440 13.96 0.65 -3.42
C GLY A 440 14.63 1.96 -3.81
N ASN A 441 15.96 1.94 -3.93
CA ASN A 441 16.73 3.07 -4.44
C ASN A 441 17.09 2.84 -5.92
N PRO A 442 16.47 3.54 -6.89
CA PRO A 442 16.64 3.25 -8.31
C PRO A 442 18.11 3.10 -8.74
N GLY A 443 18.43 1.99 -9.40
CA GLY A 443 19.76 1.63 -9.87
C GLY A 443 20.73 1.11 -8.80
N LYS A 444 20.22 0.75 -7.62
CA LYS A 444 20.99 0.17 -6.52
C LYS A 444 20.26 -1.02 -5.88
N GLY A 445 21.02 -1.85 -5.19
CA GLY A 445 20.49 -2.96 -4.39
C GLY A 445 19.60 -3.89 -5.21
N TYR A 446 18.40 -4.15 -4.70
CA TYR A 446 17.39 -4.97 -5.37
C TYR A 446 16.91 -4.35 -6.68
N SER A 447 17.11 -3.05 -6.95
CA SER A 447 16.66 -2.32 -8.15
C SER A 447 17.77 -1.95 -9.16
N SER A 448 18.86 -2.72 -9.21
CA SER A 448 20.03 -2.44 -10.05
C SER A 448 19.78 -2.45 -11.57
N ASP A 449 18.69 -3.06 -12.01
CA ASP A 449 18.20 -3.07 -13.40
C ASP A 449 17.56 -1.74 -13.83
N PHE A 450 17.10 -0.92 -12.87
CA PHE A 450 16.61 0.42 -13.15
C PHE A 450 17.75 1.43 -13.31
N PRO A 451 17.58 2.52 -14.06
CA PRO A 451 18.58 3.57 -14.13
C PRO A 451 18.70 4.30 -12.79
N VAL A 452 19.94 4.68 -12.44
CA VAL A 452 20.20 5.46 -11.23
C VAL A 452 19.42 6.78 -11.27
N ALA A 453 18.72 7.09 -10.18
CA ALA A 453 18.06 8.39 -10.03
C ALA A 453 19.09 9.52 -9.95
N ARG A 454 18.92 10.53 -10.81
CA ARG A 454 19.82 11.67 -10.97
C ARG A 454 19.02 12.95 -10.90
N ARG A 455 19.51 13.89 -10.08
CA ARG A 455 19.07 15.27 -10.04
C ARG A 455 20.26 16.13 -9.62
N ARG A 456 20.69 16.99 -10.53
CA ARG A 456 21.87 17.85 -10.37
C ARG A 456 21.50 19.30 -10.66
N TYR A 457 21.86 20.17 -9.72
CA TYR A 457 21.75 21.62 -9.85
C TYR A 457 23.13 22.26 -9.82
N ASP A 458 23.45 23.03 -10.85
CA ASP A 458 24.62 23.90 -10.92
C ASP A 458 24.12 25.34 -11.03
N GLY A 459 24.52 26.23 -10.11
CA GLY A 459 24.09 27.62 -10.11
C GLY A 459 25.21 28.59 -9.81
N VAL A 460 25.34 29.65 -10.60
CA VAL A 460 26.23 30.79 -10.35
C VAL A 460 25.36 32.02 -10.15
N ASN A 461 25.46 32.63 -8.97
CA ASN A 461 24.74 33.83 -8.59
C ASN A 461 25.71 35.00 -8.41
N LEU A 462 25.56 36.04 -9.22
CA LEU A 462 26.24 37.32 -9.09
C LEU A 462 25.26 38.31 -8.48
N TYR A 463 25.65 39.02 -7.43
CA TYR A 463 24.76 39.97 -6.77
C TYR A 463 25.46 41.23 -6.28
N TYR A 464 24.68 42.29 -6.21
CA TYR A 464 25.00 43.55 -5.57
C TYR A 464 23.91 43.88 -4.56
N GLN A 465 24.30 44.29 -3.36
CA GLN A 465 23.38 44.67 -2.31
C GLN A 465 23.86 45.94 -1.59
N LYS A 466 23.06 47.00 -1.69
CA LYS A 466 23.12 48.16 -0.81
C LYS A 466 21.95 48.11 0.16
N ASN A 467 22.27 48.03 1.45
CA ASN A 467 21.29 48.13 2.51
C ASN A 467 20.64 49.52 2.56
N PHE A 468 19.44 49.60 3.14
CA PHE A 468 18.74 50.87 3.28
C PHE A 468 19.52 51.80 4.22
N SER A 469 20.14 52.81 3.62
CA SER A 469 20.96 53.82 4.31
C SER A 469 20.94 55.09 3.48
N ASN A 470 21.04 56.25 4.13
CA ASN A 470 20.88 57.55 3.46
C ASN A 470 19.59 57.62 2.62
N LEU A 471 18.51 57.03 3.15
CA LEU A 471 17.17 57.01 2.56
C LEU A 471 17.01 56.22 1.26
N TRP A 472 17.92 55.32 0.90
CA TRP A 472 17.70 54.43 -0.26
C TRP A 472 18.37 53.06 -0.11
N LEU A 473 17.87 52.09 -0.85
CA LEU A 473 18.45 50.76 -1.01
C LEU A 473 18.52 50.40 -2.50
N ALA A 474 19.40 49.46 -2.83
CA ALA A 474 19.40 48.84 -4.15
C ALA A 474 19.90 47.39 -4.06
N GLN A 475 19.28 46.50 -4.81
CA GLN A 475 19.66 45.10 -4.93
C GLN A 475 19.61 44.70 -6.40
N ALA A 476 20.63 43.99 -6.85
CA ALA A 476 20.68 43.41 -8.18
C ALA A 476 21.23 42.00 -8.07
N SER A 477 20.65 41.03 -8.79
CA SER A 477 21.19 39.69 -8.87
C SER A 477 20.96 39.08 -10.25
N TYR A 478 21.97 38.38 -10.75
CA TYR A 478 21.89 37.52 -11.92
C TYR A 478 22.28 36.11 -11.52
N THR A 479 21.39 35.16 -11.79
CA THR A 479 21.66 33.73 -11.60
C THR A 479 21.68 33.04 -12.95
N TRP A 480 22.81 32.42 -13.28
CA TRP A 480 22.88 31.38 -14.29
C TRP A 480 22.71 30.03 -13.60
N SER A 481 21.84 29.15 -14.07
CA SER A 481 21.73 27.81 -13.49
C SER A 481 21.38 26.71 -14.48
N ARG A 482 21.63 25.46 -14.11
CA ARG A 482 21.20 24.26 -14.83
C ARG A 482 20.69 23.23 -13.83
N LEU A 483 19.45 22.79 -14.00
CA LEU A 483 18.82 21.70 -13.27
C LEU A 483 18.53 20.55 -14.25
N ARG A 484 19.22 19.42 -14.08
CA ARG A 484 19.14 18.27 -14.99
C ARG A 484 19.08 16.94 -14.24
N GLY A 485 18.50 15.93 -14.88
CA GLY A 485 18.37 14.58 -14.34
C GLY A 485 17.21 13.81 -14.96
N ASN A 486 16.95 12.63 -14.43
CA ASN A 486 15.78 11.80 -14.71
C ASN A 486 14.76 11.80 -13.56
N TYR A 487 15.10 12.38 -12.40
CA TYR A 487 14.20 12.52 -11.25
C TYR A 487 13.85 13.98 -10.99
N SER A 488 12.56 14.31 -11.05
CA SER A 488 12.10 15.70 -10.91
C SER A 488 12.01 16.18 -9.44
N GLY A 489 11.84 15.25 -8.50
CA GLY A 489 11.64 15.47 -7.07
C GLY A 489 10.40 14.72 -6.57
N LEU A 490 9.98 14.98 -5.33
CA LEU A 490 8.77 14.43 -4.69
C LEU A 490 7.44 14.77 -5.43
N PHE A 491 7.49 15.54 -6.50
CA PHE A 491 6.34 15.94 -7.29
C PHE A 491 6.77 16.11 -8.73
N ARG A 492 5.99 15.54 -9.66
CA ARG A 492 6.22 15.69 -11.09
C ARG A 492 5.51 16.91 -11.64
N ALA A 493 6.23 18.02 -11.69
CA ALA A 493 5.71 19.30 -12.22
C ALA A 493 5.36 19.30 -13.71
N ASP A 494 5.86 18.33 -14.47
CA ASP A 494 5.56 18.15 -15.89
C ASP A 494 4.19 17.52 -16.16
N THR A 495 3.72 16.64 -15.27
CA THR A 495 2.43 15.95 -15.42
C THR A 495 1.41 16.31 -14.32
N GLY A 496 1.84 17.01 -13.26
CA GLY A 496 1.00 17.35 -12.12
C GLY A 496 0.82 16.23 -11.10
N GLN A 497 1.61 15.14 -11.18
CA GLN A 497 1.47 14.00 -10.27
C GLN A 497 1.95 14.36 -8.84
N LEU A 498 1.01 14.31 -7.88
CA LEU A 498 1.21 14.54 -6.45
C LEU A 498 1.28 13.21 -5.68
N SER A 499 2.39 12.49 -5.82
CA SER A 499 2.63 11.20 -5.16
C SER A 499 4.08 11.14 -4.70
N PRO A 500 4.44 11.82 -3.59
CA PRO A 500 5.82 11.91 -3.15
C PRO A 500 6.41 10.54 -2.85
N ASN A 501 7.58 10.27 -3.43
CA ASN A 501 8.26 8.98 -3.37
C ASN A 501 7.47 7.79 -3.97
N LEU A 502 6.39 8.07 -4.70
CA LEU A 502 5.59 7.12 -5.47
C LEU A 502 5.31 7.67 -6.87
N THR A 503 6.36 8.24 -7.47
CA THR A 503 6.28 8.92 -8.75
C THR A 503 6.44 7.93 -9.89
N ARG A 504 5.74 8.19 -11.00
CA ARG A 504 5.86 7.37 -12.22
C ARG A 504 7.21 7.53 -12.95
N ASP A 505 8.22 8.11 -12.31
CA ASP A 505 9.56 8.25 -12.87
C ASP A 505 10.26 6.89 -13.00
N PHE A 506 9.97 5.95 -12.09
CA PHE A 506 10.63 4.65 -12.02
C PHE A 506 9.70 3.43 -11.96
N ASP A 507 8.37 3.58 -11.95
CA ASP A 507 7.43 2.46 -11.89
C ASP A 507 7.76 1.32 -12.85
N LEU A 508 8.07 1.63 -14.11
CA LEU A 508 8.31 0.66 -15.17
C LEU A 508 9.61 0.97 -15.90
N LEU A 509 10.37 -0.06 -16.27
CA LEU A 509 11.57 0.10 -17.10
C LEU A 509 11.27 0.82 -18.43
N SER A 510 10.13 0.50 -19.04
CA SER A 510 9.64 1.13 -20.28
C SER A 510 9.38 2.64 -20.14
N LEU A 511 9.11 3.13 -18.94
CA LEU A 511 8.96 4.56 -18.68
C LEU A 511 10.30 5.28 -18.60
N THR A 512 11.40 4.60 -18.34
CA THR A 512 12.69 5.25 -18.04
C THR A 512 13.40 5.80 -19.28
N PHE A 513 12.99 5.37 -20.47
CA PHE A 513 13.55 5.86 -21.74
C PHE A 513 13.35 7.37 -21.89
N ASN A 514 14.36 8.04 -22.44
CA ASN A 514 14.33 9.47 -22.75
C ASN A 514 14.09 10.42 -21.56
N ARG A 515 14.10 9.94 -20.30
CA ARG A 515 13.82 10.78 -19.12
C ARG A 515 14.95 11.68 -18.67
N GLU A 516 16.20 11.35 -18.97
CA GLU A 516 17.37 12.15 -18.56
C GLU A 516 17.45 13.45 -19.38
N GLY A 517 17.37 14.61 -18.73
CA GLY A 517 17.45 15.91 -19.41
C GLY A 517 17.22 17.11 -18.49
N PRO A 518 16.97 18.31 -19.04
CA PRO A 518 16.54 19.47 -18.26
C PRO A 518 15.22 19.22 -17.53
N LEU A 519 15.20 19.42 -16.22
CA LEU A 519 14.00 19.19 -15.39
C LEU A 519 13.04 20.39 -15.46
N PRO A 520 11.74 20.23 -15.13
CA PRO A 520 10.73 21.29 -15.29
C PRO A 520 11.06 22.59 -14.51
N GLY A 521 11.72 22.45 -13.36
CA GLY A 521 12.18 23.57 -12.54
C GLY A 521 13.37 24.35 -13.13
N ASP A 522 13.97 23.89 -14.22
CA ASP A 522 15.17 24.49 -14.77
C ASP A 522 14.93 25.89 -15.33
N ARG A 523 15.70 26.85 -14.84
CA ARG A 523 15.71 28.24 -15.28
C ARG A 523 17.15 28.63 -15.56
N THR A 524 17.52 28.69 -16.84
CA THR A 524 18.92 28.94 -17.22
C THR A 524 19.39 30.33 -16.82
N HIS A 525 18.51 31.33 -16.92
CA HIS A 525 18.81 32.71 -16.57
C HIS A 525 17.71 33.30 -15.68
N SER A 526 18.10 33.97 -14.61
CA SER A 526 17.20 34.74 -13.74
C SER A 526 17.84 36.07 -13.35
N PHE A 527 17.16 37.17 -13.65
CA PHE A 527 17.51 38.52 -13.22
C PHE A 527 16.53 39.01 -12.18
N LYS A 528 17.05 39.68 -11.15
CA LYS A 528 16.25 40.41 -10.16
C LYS A 528 16.91 41.76 -9.92
N LEU A 529 16.15 42.83 -10.05
CA LEU A 529 16.55 44.19 -9.69
C LEU A 529 15.51 44.74 -8.73
N PHE A 530 15.94 45.40 -7.68
CA PHE A 530 15.07 46.07 -6.72
C PHE A 530 15.73 47.36 -6.24
N GLY A 531 14.94 48.41 -6.13
CA GLY A 531 15.41 49.68 -5.61
C GLY A 531 14.26 50.39 -4.90
N ALA A 532 14.59 51.05 -3.79
CA ALA A 532 13.62 51.89 -3.10
C ALA A 532 14.31 53.12 -2.51
N ARG A 533 13.57 54.23 -2.45
CA ARG A 533 14.05 55.51 -1.91
C ARG A 533 12.93 56.20 -1.13
N GLU A 534 13.30 56.74 0.02
CA GLU A 534 12.46 57.64 0.81
C GLU A 534 12.83 59.09 0.47
N PHE A 535 11.82 59.88 0.13
CA PHE A 535 11.91 61.31 -0.08
C PHE A 535 11.24 62.01 1.09
N VAL A 536 12.06 62.55 1.99
CA VAL A 536 11.54 63.31 3.15
C VAL A 536 11.30 64.75 2.70
N PHE A 537 10.05 65.21 2.74
CA PHE A 537 9.71 66.58 2.37
C PHE A 537 9.87 67.53 3.56
N ASN A 538 9.42 67.10 4.73
CA ASN A 538 9.51 67.84 6.00
C ASN A 538 9.41 66.86 7.18
N GLN A 539 9.33 67.37 8.42
CA GLN A 539 9.27 66.52 9.64
C GLN A 539 7.97 65.71 9.78
N VAL A 540 6.94 66.00 8.97
CA VAL A 540 5.61 65.38 9.06
C VAL A 540 5.22 64.59 7.83
N ALA A 541 5.95 64.68 6.71
CA ALA A 541 5.59 64.06 5.45
C ALA A 541 6.82 63.47 4.73
N SER A 542 6.67 62.22 4.28
CA SER A 542 7.66 61.56 3.44
C SER A 542 7.00 60.66 2.39
N LEU A 543 7.69 60.47 1.27
CA LEU A 543 7.26 59.64 0.15
C LEU A 543 8.24 58.49 -0.05
N ASN A 544 7.78 57.26 0.11
CA ASN A 544 8.49 56.05 -0.27
C ASN A 544 8.19 55.70 -1.72
N VAL A 545 9.23 55.53 -2.55
CA VAL A 545 9.08 55.03 -3.92
C VAL A 545 9.96 53.82 -4.09
N GLY A 546 9.37 52.71 -4.53
CA GLY A 546 10.04 51.45 -4.76
C GLY A 546 9.70 50.84 -6.11
N GLY A 547 10.62 50.05 -6.66
CA GLY A 547 10.42 49.32 -7.90
C GLY A 547 11.22 48.03 -7.92
N SER A 548 10.66 47.01 -8.54
CA SER A 548 11.34 45.74 -8.80
C SER A 548 11.16 45.30 -10.24
N TYR A 549 12.21 44.73 -10.82
CA TYR A 549 12.18 44.04 -12.10
C TYR A 549 12.66 42.61 -11.92
N ARG A 550 11.92 41.66 -12.48
CA ARG A 550 12.26 40.24 -12.48
C ARG A 550 12.14 39.71 -13.89
N ALA A 551 13.16 39.01 -14.37
CA ALA A 551 13.13 38.33 -15.66
C ALA A 551 13.68 36.92 -15.52
N ARG A 552 13.03 35.93 -16.13
CA ARG A 552 13.48 34.54 -16.09
C ARG A 552 13.31 33.90 -17.46
N SER A 553 14.31 33.13 -17.89
CA SER A 553 14.17 32.25 -19.07
C SER A 553 13.05 31.22 -18.83
N GLY A 554 12.28 30.85 -19.84
CA GLY A 554 11.20 29.88 -19.71
C GLY A 554 11.67 28.44 -19.41
N THR A 555 10.72 27.57 -19.03
CA THR A 555 10.97 26.14 -18.74
C THR A 555 11.40 25.38 -19.98
N PRO A 556 12.12 24.25 -19.86
CA PRO A 556 12.23 23.28 -20.94
C PRO A 556 10.87 22.68 -21.31
N LEU A 557 10.74 22.22 -22.56
CA LEU A 557 9.56 21.55 -23.11
C LEU A 557 9.89 20.13 -23.58
N ASN A 558 8.90 19.25 -23.54
CA ASN A 558 8.99 17.84 -23.92
C ASN A 558 7.99 17.48 -25.01
N TYR A 559 8.21 16.32 -25.65
CA TYR A 559 7.25 15.65 -26.51
C TYR A 559 6.69 14.45 -25.76
N LEU A 560 5.50 14.59 -25.17
CA LEU A 560 4.87 13.55 -24.37
C LEU A 560 3.81 12.78 -25.18
N GLY A 561 3.68 11.48 -24.94
CA GLY A 561 2.65 10.63 -25.53
C GLY A 561 2.02 9.71 -24.49
N ALA A 562 0.89 9.09 -24.82
CA ALA A 562 0.27 8.11 -23.94
C ALA A 562 1.11 6.82 -23.87
N HIS A 563 1.27 6.26 -22.67
CA HIS A 563 2.03 5.04 -22.46
C HIS A 563 1.19 3.80 -22.78
N PRO A 564 1.78 2.69 -23.28
CA PRO A 564 1.03 1.49 -23.65
C PRO A 564 0.26 0.86 -22.49
N GLN A 565 0.84 0.91 -21.28
CA GLN A 565 0.32 0.24 -20.08
C GLN A 565 -0.09 1.21 -18.96
N ARG A 566 0.22 2.51 -19.08
CA ARG A 566 -0.08 3.50 -18.03
C ARG A 566 -0.95 4.61 -18.59
N SER A 567 -1.85 5.12 -17.75
CA SER A 567 -2.73 6.22 -18.11
C SER A 567 -1.98 7.56 -18.10
N GLY A 568 -2.44 8.50 -18.93
CA GLY A 568 -1.83 9.83 -19.04
C GLY A 568 -0.62 9.88 -19.96
N SER A 569 -0.04 11.07 -20.04
CA SER A 569 1.04 11.41 -20.99
C SER A 569 2.41 11.13 -20.37
N GLU A 570 2.73 9.85 -20.26
CA GLU A 570 3.90 9.35 -19.51
C GLU A 570 5.10 8.99 -20.40
N THR A 571 4.89 8.80 -21.70
CA THR A 571 5.96 8.44 -22.64
C THR A 571 6.73 9.69 -23.07
N PHE A 572 8.02 9.75 -22.76
CA PHE A 572 8.94 10.71 -23.39
C PHE A 572 9.32 10.22 -24.79
N ILE A 573 8.60 10.70 -25.80
CA ILE A 573 8.79 10.28 -27.20
C ILE A 573 10.23 10.56 -27.65
N LEU A 574 10.74 11.73 -27.25
CA LEU A 574 12.12 12.18 -27.47
C LEU A 574 12.80 12.50 -26.12
N PRO A 575 14.14 12.55 -26.07
CA PRO A 575 14.88 12.94 -24.87
C PRO A 575 14.31 14.20 -24.20
N ARG A 576 14.18 14.18 -22.87
CA ARG A 576 13.64 15.27 -22.05
C ARG A 576 14.32 16.60 -22.40
N GLY A 577 13.52 17.64 -22.65
CA GLY A 577 13.95 18.98 -23.04
C GLY A 577 14.15 19.22 -24.54
N SER A 578 13.91 18.22 -25.40
CA SER A 578 14.00 18.32 -26.86
C SER A 578 12.97 19.25 -27.51
N GLY A 579 11.89 19.59 -26.81
CA GLY A 579 10.84 20.49 -27.29
C GLY A 579 11.21 21.99 -27.26
N GLY A 580 12.44 22.32 -26.87
CA GLY A 580 12.90 23.70 -26.72
C GLY A 580 12.51 24.30 -25.37
N ARG A 581 12.20 25.59 -25.34
CA ARG A 581 11.84 26.31 -24.11
C ARG A 581 10.67 27.26 -24.31
N LEU A 582 9.94 27.50 -23.22
CA LEU A 582 9.01 28.62 -23.16
C LEU A 582 9.74 29.98 -23.31
N PRO A 583 9.03 31.03 -23.73
CA PRO A 583 9.57 32.39 -23.77
C PRO A 583 9.98 32.93 -22.39
N TRP A 584 10.64 34.08 -22.40
CA TRP A 584 11.03 34.77 -21.19
C TRP A 584 9.82 35.37 -20.46
N VAL A 585 9.84 35.26 -19.14
CA VAL A 585 8.80 35.78 -18.25
C VAL A 585 9.35 37.02 -17.56
N HIS A 586 8.64 38.16 -17.71
CA HIS A 586 9.04 39.46 -17.18
C HIS A 586 8.01 39.99 -16.18
N GLY A 587 8.46 40.64 -15.12
CA GLY A 587 7.60 41.31 -14.14
C GLY A 587 8.21 42.62 -13.70
N VAL A 588 7.40 43.67 -13.67
CA VAL A 588 7.75 44.97 -13.11
C VAL A 588 6.71 45.32 -12.07
N ASP A 589 7.14 45.46 -10.82
CA ASP A 589 6.28 45.82 -9.70
C ASP A 589 6.74 47.16 -9.14
N THR A 590 5.80 48.02 -8.78
CA THR A 590 6.11 49.35 -8.21
C THR A 590 5.33 49.59 -6.93
N HIS A 591 5.95 50.36 -6.04
CA HIS A 591 5.37 50.79 -4.78
C HIS A 591 5.49 52.31 -4.67
N VAL A 592 4.41 52.96 -4.25
CA VAL A 592 4.41 54.37 -3.85
C VAL A 592 3.69 54.47 -2.51
N GLY A 593 4.42 54.86 -1.47
CA GLY A 593 3.90 55.05 -0.12
C GLY A 593 4.02 56.51 0.30
N PHE A 594 2.97 57.09 0.88
CA PHE A 594 3.00 58.43 1.48
C PHE A 594 2.77 58.30 2.98
N ASN A 595 3.72 58.76 3.77
CA ASN A 595 3.68 58.75 5.22
C ASN A 595 3.40 60.16 5.73
N LEU A 596 2.38 60.31 6.57
CA LEU A 596 1.99 61.55 7.23
C LEU A 596 1.98 61.35 8.75
N LYS A 597 2.76 62.14 9.48
CA LYS A 597 2.73 62.18 10.93
C LYS A 597 1.49 62.96 11.39
N VAL A 598 0.52 62.27 11.98
CA VAL A 598 -0.78 62.84 12.40
C VAL A 598 -0.69 63.42 13.81
N VAL A 599 0.00 62.69 14.70
CA VAL A 599 0.24 63.08 16.09
C VAL A 599 1.69 62.71 16.46
N LYS A 600 2.18 63.11 17.64
CA LYS A 600 3.60 62.94 18.02
C LYS A 600 4.11 61.50 17.85
N ASP A 601 3.26 60.52 18.12
CA ASP A 601 3.60 59.10 18.06
C ASP A 601 2.79 58.33 17.00
N SER A 602 1.90 59.01 16.25
CA SER A 602 1.04 58.35 15.26
C SER A 602 1.36 58.77 13.82
N THR A 603 1.55 57.77 12.94
CA THR A 603 1.82 57.96 11.51
C THR A 603 0.74 57.26 10.68
N LEU A 604 0.10 58.02 9.78
CA LEU A 604 -0.75 57.49 8.72
C LEU A 604 0.09 57.22 7.48
N SER A 605 0.12 55.97 7.03
CA SER A 605 0.78 55.51 5.81
C SER A 605 -0.29 55.13 4.79
N LEU A 606 -0.29 55.80 3.64
CA LEU A 606 -1.08 55.43 2.47
C LEU A 606 -0.16 54.77 1.45
N SER A 607 -0.54 53.66 0.84
CA SER A 607 0.28 52.99 -0.16
C SER A 607 -0.50 52.61 -1.41
N LEU A 608 0.20 52.62 -2.54
CA LEU A 608 -0.22 52.13 -3.84
C LEU A 608 0.84 51.15 -4.33
N ASP A 609 0.48 49.87 -4.38
CA ASP A 609 1.28 48.84 -5.01
C ASP A 609 0.66 48.49 -6.37
N VAL A 610 1.49 48.49 -7.41
CA VAL A 610 1.09 48.03 -8.75
C VAL A 610 1.96 46.82 -9.08
N PHE A 611 1.34 45.64 -9.13
CA PHE A 611 1.98 44.40 -9.53
C PHE A 611 1.80 44.20 -11.03
N ASN A 612 2.87 43.84 -11.73
CA ASN A 612 2.89 43.71 -13.19
C ASN A 612 2.43 45.02 -13.89
N LEU A 613 3.14 46.12 -13.65
CA LEU A 613 2.85 47.49 -14.13
C LEU A 613 2.50 47.55 -15.63
N PHE A 614 3.26 46.85 -16.45
CA PHE A 614 3.10 46.80 -17.91
C PHE A 614 2.11 45.74 -18.40
N ASN A 615 1.45 45.03 -17.49
CA ASN A 615 0.49 43.96 -17.79
C ASN A 615 1.07 42.90 -18.75
N PHE A 616 2.27 42.42 -18.48
CA PHE A 616 2.84 41.29 -19.22
C PHE A 616 1.97 40.06 -19.03
N GLN A 617 1.50 39.46 -20.13
CA GLN A 617 0.66 38.26 -20.14
C GLN A 617 1.34 37.15 -20.94
N GLN A 618 2.63 36.92 -20.71
CA GLN A 618 3.33 35.81 -21.36
C GLN A 618 2.75 34.48 -20.88
N TYR A 619 2.61 33.50 -21.76
CA TYR A 619 2.24 32.14 -21.35
C TYR A 619 3.38 31.50 -20.56
N THR A 620 3.04 30.84 -19.45
CA THR A 620 3.97 30.22 -18.50
C THR A 620 3.93 28.69 -18.52
N ALA A 621 2.98 28.11 -19.26
CA ALA A 621 2.91 26.68 -19.56
C ALA A 621 2.18 26.45 -20.88
N VAL A 622 2.47 25.35 -21.55
CA VAL A 622 1.78 24.85 -22.75
C VAL A 622 1.43 23.38 -22.57
N ASP A 623 0.46 22.88 -23.32
CA ASP A 623 0.20 21.45 -23.41
C ASP A 623 1.38 20.76 -24.14
N GLN A 624 2.05 19.83 -23.46
CA GLN A 624 3.21 19.10 -23.95
C GLN A 624 2.86 17.72 -24.52
N THR A 625 1.58 17.34 -24.48
CA THR A 625 1.08 16.07 -24.98
C THR A 625 0.87 16.14 -26.49
N LEU A 626 1.74 15.45 -27.23
CA LEU A 626 1.66 15.32 -28.68
C LEU A 626 0.42 14.55 -29.11
N THR A 627 0.13 13.43 -28.44
CA THR A 627 -0.97 12.52 -28.79
C THR A 627 -1.47 11.77 -27.56
N THR A 628 -2.77 11.47 -27.55
CA THR A 628 -3.41 10.57 -26.58
C THR A 628 -3.42 9.11 -27.05
N THR A 629 -3.02 8.85 -28.30
CA THR A 629 -2.77 7.51 -28.81
C THR A 629 -1.56 6.93 -28.11
N ARG A 630 -1.64 5.63 -27.76
CA ARG A 630 -0.54 4.91 -27.11
C ARG A 630 0.63 4.75 -28.08
N VAL A 631 1.81 5.22 -27.69
CA VAL A 631 3.00 5.28 -28.55
C VAL A 631 4.25 4.76 -27.83
N TYR A 632 5.21 4.26 -28.61
CA TYR A 632 6.54 3.90 -28.11
C TYR A 632 7.42 5.15 -27.97
N ALA A 633 8.35 5.12 -27.02
CA ALA A 633 9.47 6.06 -27.01
C ALA A 633 10.39 5.77 -28.19
N ILE A 634 10.98 6.80 -28.79
CA ILE A 634 12.01 6.62 -29.83
C ILE A 634 13.35 6.46 -29.12
N GLU A 635 13.83 5.22 -29.03
CA GLU A 635 15.06 4.89 -28.28
C GLU A 635 16.34 5.42 -28.97
N GLN A 636 16.39 5.42 -30.31
CA GLN A 636 17.54 5.87 -31.10
C GLN A 636 17.11 6.66 -32.34
N GLY A 637 17.91 7.65 -32.74
CA GLY A 637 17.69 8.40 -33.99
C GLY A 637 16.50 9.36 -33.97
N GLY A 638 15.79 9.51 -32.84
CA GLY A 638 14.69 10.45 -32.70
C GLY A 638 15.14 11.90 -32.86
N SER A 639 14.39 12.68 -33.63
CA SER A 639 14.63 14.12 -33.80
C SER A 639 13.32 14.90 -33.78
N PRO A 640 13.32 16.18 -33.35
CA PRO A 640 12.15 17.04 -33.45
C PRO A 640 11.56 17.08 -34.87
N ALA A 641 12.39 17.07 -35.90
CA ALA A 641 11.93 17.06 -37.30
C ALA A 641 11.06 15.84 -37.65
N GLY A 642 11.44 14.65 -37.17
CA GLY A 642 10.65 13.42 -37.39
C GLY A 642 9.34 13.36 -36.61
N VAL A 643 9.21 14.14 -35.53
CA VAL A 643 7.96 14.29 -34.76
C VAL A 643 7.10 15.41 -35.33
N ASP A 644 7.72 16.52 -35.75
CA ASP A 644 7.04 17.64 -36.40
C ASP A 644 6.44 17.22 -37.76
N ALA A 645 7.01 16.22 -38.44
CA ALA A 645 6.42 15.56 -39.61
C ALA A 645 5.04 14.91 -39.29
N CYS A 646 4.87 14.34 -38.09
CA CYS A 646 3.59 13.78 -37.63
C CYS A 646 2.52 14.88 -37.42
N VAL A 647 2.94 16.07 -37.00
CA VAL A 647 2.05 17.22 -36.75
C VAL A 647 1.62 17.89 -38.06
N THR A 648 2.57 18.09 -38.97
CA THR A 648 2.35 18.81 -40.23
C THR A 648 1.81 17.95 -41.36
N GLY A 649 2.00 16.62 -41.27
CA GLY A 649 1.74 15.69 -42.38
C GLY A 649 2.76 15.82 -43.52
N GLN A 650 3.86 16.56 -43.32
CA GLN A 650 4.92 16.75 -44.32
C GLN A 650 6.18 16.00 -43.90
N GLY A 651 6.58 15.00 -44.70
CA GLY A 651 7.71 14.11 -44.40
C GLY A 651 7.29 12.78 -43.79
N GLU A 652 8.24 12.04 -43.25
CA GLU A 652 8.01 10.72 -42.64
C GLU A 652 7.81 10.86 -41.12
N CYS A 653 6.61 10.50 -40.64
CA CYS A 653 6.33 10.46 -39.21
C CYS A 653 7.05 9.28 -38.55
N THR A 654 7.84 9.57 -37.52
CA THR A 654 8.66 8.58 -36.81
C THR A 654 8.02 8.02 -35.54
N VAL A 655 6.87 8.57 -35.12
CA VAL A 655 6.18 8.16 -33.89
C VAL A 655 5.24 7.00 -34.20
N ILE A 656 5.47 5.85 -33.58
CA ILE A 656 4.73 4.61 -33.85
C ILE A 656 3.65 4.38 -32.79
N SER A 657 2.42 4.12 -33.23
CA SER A 657 1.32 3.66 -32.38
C SER A 657 1.52 2.21 -31.95
N THR A 658 1.35 1.93 -30.66
CA THR A 658 1.50 0.57 -30.13
C THR A 658 0.30 -0.32 -30.46
N ALA A 659 -0.85 0.27 -30.80
CA ALA A 659 -2.05 -0.49 -31.16
C ALA A 659 -2.00 -1.01 -32.59
N THR A 660 -1.48 -0.21 -33.53
CA THR A 660 -1.45 -0.56 -34.97
C THR A 660 -0.07 -0.96 -35.46
N ASN A 661 0.97 -0.71 -34.66
CA ASN A 661 2.38 -0.83 -35.04
C ASN A 661 2.73 -0.06 -36.32
N LYS A 662 2.08 1.08 -36.53
CA LYS A 662 2.25 1.99 -37.68
C LYS A 662 2.49 3.42 -37.19
N PRO A 663 3.09 4.30 -38.02
CA PRO A 663 3.18 5.72 -37.72
C PRO A 663 1.82 6.33 -37.39
N ILE A 664 1.78 7.20 -36.38
CA ILE A 664 0.59 8.01 -36.09
C ILE A 664 0.36 9.02 -37.23
N THR A 665 -0.88 9.44 -37.38
CA THR A 665 -1.29 10.38 -38.41
C THR A 665 -1.61 11.75 -37.80
N THR A 666 -1.83 12.76 -38.64
CA THR A 666 -2.26 14.09 -38.19
C THR A 666 -3.58 14.08 -37.44
N ALA A 667 -4.43 13.07 -37.67
CA ALA A 667 -5.69 12.88 -36.94
C ALA A 667 -5.49 12.40 -35.49
N ASP A 668 -4.35 11.77 -35.19
CA ASP A 668 -4.01 11.29 -33.85
C ASP A 668 -3.36 12.38 -32.98
N ILE A 669 -3.01 13.52 -33.58
CA ILE A 669 -2.33 14.62 -32.90
C ILE A 669 -3.32 15.38 -32.02
N ASN A 670 -2.92 15.62 -30.76
CA ASN A 670 -3.66 16.47 -29.86
C ASN A 670 -3.71 17.90 -30.42
N PRO A 671 -4.91 18.45 -30.71
CA PRO A 671 -5.03 19.79 -31.29
C PRO A 671 -4.53 20.90 -30.36
N ASN A 672 -4.40 20.62 -29.06
CA ASN A 672 -3.87 21.56 -28.07
C ASN A 672 -2.36 21.48 -27.90
N PHE A 673 -1.66 20.55 -28.56
CA PHE A 673 -0.20 20.44 -28.46
C PHE A 673 0.50 21.78 -28.73
N LYS A 674 1.38 22.20 -27.81
CA LYS A 674 2.09 23.49 -27.75
C LYS A 674 1.19 24.73 -27.61
N ARG A 675 -0.12 24.59 -27.37
CA ARG A 675 -0.99 25.73 -27.05
C ARG A 675 -0.84 26.12 -25.57
N PRO A 676 -0.88 27.42 -25.25
CA PRO A 676 -0.84 27.89 -23.86
C PRO A 676 -1.95 27.33 -22.98
N ILE A 677 -1.59 26.89 -21.77
CA ILE A 677 -2.53 26.43 -20.73
C ILE A 677 -2.46 27.26 -19.45
N ALA A 678 -1.44 28.11 -19.31
CA ALA A 678 -1.31 29.05 -18.19
C ALA A 678 -0.60 30.32 -18.65
N TYR A 679 -0.94 31.44 -18.00
CA TYR A 679 -0.38 32.77 -18.28
C TYR A 679 0.09 33.44 -16.99
N GLN A 680 0.96 34.43 -17.13
CA GLN A 680 1.26 35.35 -16.04
C GLN A 680 -0.02 36.00 -15.50
N ALA A 681 -0.05 36.22 -14.18
CA ALA A 681 -1.16 36.95 -13.56
C ALA A 681 -1.29 38.35 -14.20
N PRO A 682 -2.52 38.81 -14.48
CA PRO A 682 -2.76 40.14 -15.01
C PRO A 682 -2.31 41.20 -14.01
N ARG A 683 -2.19 42.44 -14.50
CA ARG A 683 -1.90 43.60 -13.64
C ARG A 683 -2.90 43.66 -12.48
N SER A 684 -2.39 43.82 -11.27
CA SER A 684 -3.21 44.04 -10.08
C SER A 684 -2.73 45.28 -9.32
N VAL A 685 -3.67 46.00 -8.72
CA VAL A 685 -3.41 47.21 -7.96
C VAL A 685 -3.92 46.98 -6.54
N ARG A 686 -3.08 47.31 -5.56
CA ARG A 686 -3.43 47.26 -4.14
C ARG A 686 -3.28 48.65 -3.54
N LEU A 687 -4.34 49.08 -2.87
CA LEU A 687 -4.35 50.29 -2.05
C LEU A 687 -4.24 49.87 -0.59
N GLY A 688 -3.32 50.49 0.15
CA GLY A 688 -3.12 50.26 1.57
C GLY A 688 -3.33 51.55 2.36
N ALA A 689 -3.92 51.43 3.54
CA ALA A 689 -3.92 52.46 4.55
C ALA A 689 -3.55 51.81 5.89
N LYS A 690 -2.54 52.35 6.56
CA LYS A 690 -2.06 51.86 7.85
C LYS A 690 -1.89 53.04 8.79
N ILE A 691 -2.42 52.94 9.99
CA ILE A 691 -2.06 53.83 11.10
C ILE A 691 -1.11 53.06 12.02
N SER A 692 0.05 53.65 12.31
CA SER A 692 1.00 53.12 13.30
C SER A 692 1.04 54.11 14.46
N PHE A 693 1.01 53.61 15.70
CA PHE A 693 1.01 54.38 16.95
C PHE A 693 2.16 53.97 17.85
#